data_AF-A0A3D0NZ89-F1
#
_entry.id   AF-A0A3D0NZ89-F1
#
_cell.length_a   1.000
_cell.length_b   1.000
_cell.length_c   1.000
_cell.angle_alpha   90.00
_cell.angle_beta   90.00
_cell.angle_gamma   90.00
#
_symmetry.space_group_name_H-M   'P 1'
#
loop_
_entity.id
_entity.type
_entity.pdbx_description
1 polymer ?
#
loop_
_entity_poly.entity_id
_entity_poly.type
_entity_poly.pdbx_seq_one_letter_code
_entity_poly.pdbx_strand_id
1 'polypeptide(L)'
;RQLTDTKGGIQGYDWSPDSKRLAMVIRDPDPDAPAPEATPSTARPPKPIVIDRYKFKQDGQGYLTSTRKSFVNIFDIESKKFERLTKGKWDESAPRWSPDGTRIAFLSNRKADPDRDPAQQIYVADAKPGSTEKAVTPDANRVRGGTLEWSPDGRWLAYLENDEIRYDAYQTPHLAMVRSDGSAAPSRLKAVQDIDRGVSDIRFSDDGSRIHFFVIDDRSVIPASARLEGGSVERMASPTFVGSSWSWSKGRVVMLVGRTDRPNEVFAFESGTPRQLTKHNDELFAGLDMPLTEGVEFNSPDGTRVGALLTYPVGYKRGTKVPFLLRIHGGPNAQDQYNFSAERHFFAANGYAVMAVNYRGSSGRGKAFSRAIAADWGNYEVVDLLAGVDHAIRMGVADPEKLGVGGWSYGGILTNYLIASDTRFKAGTSGAGTAFTVSYYGADQYIIQYDNEIGPPWEPRAWETYQKLSYPFLKANKIKTPTLYLGGERDFNVPISGSEQMYQALKSLGVDTQLIIYPNENHGIQRPSYARDRYERYLAWYDKYVRSLKVEPKPMIAKWEGTWKGQLKLLPSKPDAPTTDVTMEIGAFPSADGQCTTWKTTYMEGSTIKSLKDYKLCRGNGANDLFMDEGNGVRLPGRVLGDAFVVTFKNDETVMVFTLKLRGEVLEQEILIVDDKPAAKGVVTMEPKGLQRIEFRRTP
;
A
#
# COMPACT_ATOMS: atom_id res chain seq x y z
N ARG A 1 13.01 -22.55 -14.89
CA ARG A 1 13.09 -23.94 -14.37
C ARG A 1 12.78 -23.91 -12.88
N GLN A 2 11.78 -24.67 -12.43
CA GLN A 2 11.56 -24.87 -10.99
C GLN A 2 12.67 -25.75 -10.42
N LEU A 3 13.25 -25.36 -9.28
CA LEU A 3 14.37 -26.07 -8.66
C LEU A 3 13.94 -27.01 -7.52
N THR A 4 12.85 -26.67 -6.81
CA THR A 4 12.37 -27.42 -5.63
C THR A 4 10.84 -27.34 -5.48
N ASP A 5 10.28 -28.26 -4.70
CA ASP A 5 8.87 -28.45 -4.35
C ASP A 5 8.65 -28.57 -2.82
N THR A 6 9.54 -28.00 -2.01
CA THR A 6 9.45 -28.09 -0.54
C THR A 6 8.08 -27.67 0.01
N LYS A 7 7.58 -28.44 0.99
CA LYS A 7 6.27 -28.21 1.62
C LYS A 7 6.26 -27.02 2.59
N GLY A 8 7.44 -26.57 3.05
CA GLY A 8 7.58 -25.41 3.93
C GLY A 8 7.64 -24.10 3.15
N GLY A 9 7.22 -22.99 3.78
CA GLY A 9 7.30 -21.67 3.16
C GLY A 9 8.76 -21.19 3.09
N ILE A 10 9.28 -20.97 1.88
CA ILE A 10 10.62 -20.37 1.69
C ILE A 10 10.55 -18.88 2.09
N GLN A 11 11.31 -18.50 3.10
CA GLN A 11 11.36 -17.12 3.62
C GLN A 11 12.53 -16.30 3.03
N GLY A 12 13.53 -16.97 2.46
CA GLY A 12 14.70 -16.33 1.86
C GLY A 12 15.72 -17.36 1.39
N TYR A 13 16.65 -16.96 0.52
CA TYR A 13 17.71 -17.84 0.03
C TYR A 13 18.95 -17.06 -0.44
N ASP A 14 20.08 -17.77 -0.56
CA ASP A 14 21.32 -17.26 -1.16
C ASP A 14 22.06 -18.37 -1.93
N TRP A 15 22.70 -17.99 -3.04
CA TRP A 15 23.42 -18.92 -3.91
C TRP A 15 24.84 -19.16 -3.42
N SER A 16 25.31 -20.40 -3.49
CA SER A 16 26.73 -20.69 -3.29
C SER A 16 27.55 -20.05 -4.42
N PRO A 17 28.81 -19.65 -4.17
CA PRO A 17 29.66 -19.01 -5.18
C PRO A 17 29.87 -19.85 -6.46
N ASP A 18 29.85 -21.18 -6.33
CA ASP A 18 29.96 -22.12 -7.45
C ASP A 18 28.63 -22.40 -8.18
N SER A 19 27.53 -21.78 -7.74
CA SER A 19 26.17 -21.94 -8.28
C SER A 19 25.62 -23.38 -8.24
N LYS A 20 26.17 -24.26 -7.39
CA LYS A 20 25.72 -25.66 -7.26
C LYS A 20 24.74 -25.87 -6.12
N ARG A 21 24.75 -24.98 -5.11
CA ARG A 21 23.97 -25.10 -3.88
C ARG A 21 23.25 -23.80 -3.55
N LEU A 22 22.22 -23.91 -2.74
CA LEU A 22 21.44 -22.80 -2.21
C LEU A 22 21.38 -22.92 -0.68
N ALA A 23 21.60 -21.84 0.04
CA ALA A 23 21.20 -21.74 1.44
C ALA A 23 19.76 -21.21 1.45
N MET A 24 18.82 -21.93 2.05
CA MET A 24 17.40 -21.58 2.07
C MET A 24 16.88 -21.51 3.49
N VAL A 25 16.11 -20.46 3.78
CA VAL A 25 15.32 -20.36 5.01
C VAL A 25 13.97 -21.01 4.75
N ILE A 26 13.71 -22.11 5.44
CA ILE A 26 12.45 -22.85 5.31
C ILE A 26 11.75 -22.78 6.65
N ARG A 27 10.51 -22.26 6.64
CA ARG A 27 9.62 -22.31 7.80
C ARG A 27 8.97 -23.68 7.89
N ASP A 28 8.88 -24.22 9.09
CA ASP A 28 8.17 -25.47 9.35
C ASP A 28 6.74 -25.41 8.77
N PRO A 29 6.20 -26.53 8.25
CA PRO A 29 4.81 -26.61 7.83
C PRO A 29 3.86 -26.22 8.96
N ASP A 30 2.71 -25.62 8.61
CA ASP A 30 1.66 -25.36 9.60
C ASP A 30 1.02 -26.69 10.02
N PRO A 31 1.09 -27.10 11.29
CA PRO A 31 0.43 -28.33 11.74
C PRO A 31 -1.10 -28.24 11.63
N ASP A 32 -1.65 -27.02 11.61
CA ASP A 32 -3.08 -26.74 11.51
C ASP A 32 -3.50 -26.25 10.10
N ALA A 33 -2.60 -26.29 9.10
CA ALA A 33 -2.99 -25.95 7.73
C ALA A 33 -4.12 -26.87 7.25
N PRO A 34 -5.17 -26.33 6.60
CA PRO A 34 -6.17 -27.16 5.94
C PRO A 34 -5.48 -28.05 4.90
N ALA A 35 -5.92 -29.30 4.79
CA ALA A 35 -5.43 -30.20 3.76
C ALA A 35 -5.60 -29.55 2.38
N PRO A 36 -4.66 -29.73 1.43
CA PRO A 36 -4.69 -29.08 0.11
C PRO A 36 -5.99 -29.30 -0.70
N GLU A 37 -6.81 -30.29 -0.31
CA GLU A 37 -8.04 -30.71 -0.99
C GLU A 37 -9.33 -30.34 -0.23
N ALA A 38 -9.25 -29.56 0.87
CA ALA A 38 -10.44 -29.19 1.62
C ALA A 38 -11.31 -28.18 0.84
N THR A 39 -12.40 -28.66 0.24
CA THR A 39 -13.47 -27.79 -0.29
C THR A 39 -14.20 -27.07 0.86
N PRO A 40 -14.87 -25.93 0.62
CA PRO A 40 -15.63 -25.22 1.65
C PRO A 40 -16.66 -26.12 2.38
N SER A 41 -17.16 -27.17 1.73
CA SER A 41 -18.11 -28.13 2.30
C SER A 41 -17.48 -29.20 3.21
N THR A 42 -16.16 -29.35 3.20
CA THR A 42 -15.41 -30.35 3.99
C THR A 42 -14.47 -29.71 5.02
N ALA A 43 -14.38 -28.37 5.04
CA ALA A 43 -13.61 -27.64 6.04
C ALA A 43 -14.19 -27.87 7.44
N ARG A 44 -13.34 -28.29 8.38
CA ARG A 44 -13.72 -28.37 9.80
C ARG A 44 -14.04 -26.95 10.30
N PRO A 45 -15.04 -26.79 11.19
CA PRO A 45 -15.30 -25.49 11.80
C PRO A 45 -14.04 -24.96 12.48
N PRO A 46 -13.78 -23.64 12.45
CA PRO A 46 -12.58 -23.08 13.06
C PRO A 46 -12.61 -23.34 14.57
N LYS A 47 -11.49 -23.81 15.11
CA LYS A 47 -11.31 -23.91 16.56
C LYS A 47 -11.16 -22.51 17.16
N PRO A 48 -11.47 -22.34 18.46
CA PRO A 48 -11.07 -21.14 19.19
C PRO A 48 -9.56 -20.89 19.08
N ILE A 49 -9.18 -19.61 18.98
CA ILE A 49 -7.78 -19.17 18.94
C ILE A 49 -7.30 -19.06 20.39
N VAL A 50 -6.29 -19.85 20.76
CA VAL A 50 -5.66 -19.84 22.09
C VAL A 50 -4.26 -19.22 21.97
N ILE A 51 -3.94 -18.28 22.86
CA ILE A 51 -2.74 -17.46 22.79
C ILE A 51 -2.13 -17.34 24.19
N ASP A 52 -0.83 -17.63 24.30
CA ASP A 52 0.01 -17.45 25.48
C ASP A 52 1.23 -16.54 25.22
N ARG A 53 1.39 -16.05 23.99
CA ARG A 53 2.48 -15.18 23.54
C ARG A 53 2.35 -13.75 24.04
N TYR A 54 3.47 -13.12 24.32
CA TYR A 54 3.51 -11.70 24.67
C TYR A 54 3.16 -10.81 23.47
N LYS A 55 3.82 -11.04 22.32
CA LYS A 55 3.41 -10.45 21.04
C LYS A 55 2.53 -11.44 20.31
N PHE A 56 1.23 -11.17 20.29
CA PHE A 56 0.24 -12.16 19.87
C PHE A 56 -0.42 -11.93 18.51
N LYS A 57 -0.09 -10.84 17.81
CA LYS A 57 -0.63 -10.55 16.49
C LYS A 57 0.34 -9.74 15.65
N GLN A 58 0.20 -9.86 14.34
CA GLN A 58 1.00 -9.16 13.35
C GLN A 58 0.15 -8.96 12.10
N ASP A 59 0.16 -7.74 11.56
CA ASP A 59 -0.56 -7.42 10.33
C ASP A 59 -0.11 -8.32 9.18
N GLY A 60 -1.06 -8.76 8.37
CA GLY A 60 -0.84 -9.72 7.29
C GLY A 60 -0.58 -11.17 7.71
N GLN A 61 -0.25 -11.43 8.99
CA GLN A 61 -0.10 -12.80 9.52
C GLN A 61 -1.29 -13.23 10.39
N GLY A 62 -2.01 -12.27 10.98
CA GLY A 62 -3.11 -12.54 11.89
C GLY A 62 -2.65 -12.75 13.33
N TYR A 63 -3.39 -13.57 14.08
CA TYR A 63 -3.01 -13.98 15.43
C TYR A 63 -1.81 -14.94 15.38
N LEU A 64 -0.78 -14.64 16.16
CA LEU A 64 0.45 -15.42 16.26
C LEU A 64 0.23 -16.63 17.17
N THR A 65 -0.38 -17.67 16.63
CA THR A 65 -0.66 -18.94 17.34
C THR A 65 0.46 -19.97 17.19
N SER A 66 1.35 -19.77 16.23
CA SER A 66 2.27 -20.79 15.78
C SER A 66 3.62 -20.72 16.50
N THR A 67 4.08 -21.88 16.97
CA THR A 67 5.46 -22.10 17.46
C THR A 67 6.43 -22.50 16.35
N ARG A 68 5.97 -22.50 15.08
CA ARG A 68 6.78 -22.82 13.89
C ARG A 68 8.08 -22.04 13.88
N LYS A 69 9.15 -22.73 13.50
CA LYS A 69 10.47 -22.15 13.38
C LYS A 69 10.94 -22.12 11.94
N SER A 70 11.85 -21.19 11.68
CA SER A 70 12.50 -21.04 10.38
C SER A 70 13.93 -21.50 10.50
N PHE A 71 14.37 -22.41 9.63
CA PHE A 71 15.71 -23.00 9.69
C PHE A 71 16.48 -22.76 8.40
N VAL A 72 17.80 -22.66 8.52
CA VAL A 72 18.68 -22.61 7.35
C VAL A 72 18.95 -24.04 6.89
N ASN A 73 18.72 -24.27 5.60
CA ASN A 73 18.94 -25.55 4.93
C ASN A 73 19.87 -25.34 3.74
N ILE A 74 20.74 -26.31 3.48
CA ILE A 74 21.55 -26.37 2.26
C ILE A 74 20.79 -27.25 1.27
N PHE A 75 20.50 -26.71 0.09
CA PHE A 75 19.89 -27.41 -1.01
C PHE A 75 20.92 -27.62 -2.12
N ASP A 76 21.17 -28.87 -2.47
CA ASP A 76 22.01 -29.23 -3.61
C ASP A 76 21.16 -29.36 -4.88
N ILE A 77 21.56 -28.68 -5.96
CA ILE A 77 20.71 -28.54 -7.15
C ILE A 77 20.71 -29.81 -8.01
N GLU A 78 21.83 -30.51 -8.08
CA GLU A 78 21.99 -31.70 -8.90
C GLU A 78 21.23 -32.88 -8.29
N SER A 79 21.49 -33.16 -7.01
CA SER A 79 20.85 -34.24 -6.26
C SER A 79 19.45 -33.89 -5.77
N LYS A 80 19.07 -32.61 -5.78
CA LYS A 80 17.83 -32.06 -5.20
C LYS A 80 17.67 -32.38 -3.70
N LYS A 81 18.77 -32.57 -2.98
CA LYS A 81 18.76 -32.93 -1.57
C LYS A 81 18.72 -31.68 -0.68
N PHE A 82 17.88 -31.71 0.34
CA PHE A 82 17.91 -30.76 1.45
C PHE A 82 18.64 -31.35 2.65
N GLU A 83 19.56 -30.57 3.21
CA GLU A 83 20.20 -30.88 4.46
C GLU A 83 20.15 -29.69 5.41
N ARG A 84 19.65 -29.92 6.61
CA ARG A 84 19.50 -28.87 7.60
C ARG A 84 20.87 -28.42 8.12
N LEU A 85 21.15 -27.13 8.00
CA LEU A 85 22.37 -26.53 8.53
C LEU A 85 22.22 -26.30 10.04
N THR A 86 21.15 -25.60 10.44
CA THR A 86 20.99 -25.15 11.82
C THR A 86 20.33 -26.20 12.71
N LYS A 87 20.90 -26.46 13.89
CA LYS A 87 20.38 -27.46 14.85
C LYS A 87 19.44 -26.85 15.90
N GLY A 88 19.41 -25.52 16.01
CA GLY A 88 18.63 -24.80 17.02
C GLY A 88 17.10 -24.90 16.89
N LYS A 89 16.40 -24.35 17.88
CA LYS A 89 14.93 -24.19 17.91
C LYS A 89 14.51 -22.73 17.71
N TRP A 90 15.32 -21.99 16.96
CA TRP A 90 15.24 -20.55 16.81
C TRP A 90 14.72 -20.18 15.43
N ASP A 91 14.25 -18.94 15.30
CA ASP A 91 13.85 -18.40 14.00
C ASP A 91 15.08 -17.80 13.32
N GLU A 92 15.55 -18.50 12.29
CA GLU A 92 16.71 -18.13 11.49
C GLU A 92 16.30 -17.35 10.24
N SER A 93 17.13 -16.40 9.80
CA SER A 93 16.84 -15.56 8.64
C SER A 93 18.12 -15.08 7.93
N ALA A 94 17.96 -14.49 6.74
CA ALA A 94 19.01 -13.83 5.97
C ALA A 94 20.34 -14.63 5.82
N PRO A 95 20.31 -15.88 5.33
CA PRO A 95 21.51 -16.66 5.13
C PRO A 95 22.37 -16.06 4.02
N ARG A 96 23.69 -16.04 4.19
CA ARG A 96 24.67 -15.55 3.22
C ARG A 96 25.90 -16.43 3.15
N TRP A 97 26.25 -16.91 1.97
CA TRP A 97 27.46 -17.70 1.74
C TRP A 97 28.72 -16.84 1.87
N SER A 98 29.78 -17.41 2.46
CA SER A 98 31.11 -16.82 2.38
C SER A 98 31.64 -16.89 0.94
N PRO A 99 32.56 -15.99 0.53
CA PRO A 99 33.06 -15.94 -0.84
C PRO A 99 33.75 -17.21 -1.33
N ASP A 100 34.35 -17.98 -0.41
CA ASP A 100 34.99 -19.28 -0.66
C ASP A 100 34.01 -20.46 -0.61
N GLY A 101 32.73 -20.23 -0.26
CA GLY A 101 31.70 -21.25 -0.16
C GLY A 101 31.86 -22.23 1.00
N THR A 102 32.73 -21.94 1.97
CA THR A 102 33.03 -22.84 3.09
C THR A 102 32.16 -22.59 4.33
N ARG A 103 31.58 -21.39 4.46
CA ARG A 103 30.79 -20.95 5.62
C ARG A 103 29.51 -20.24 5.20
N ILE A 104 28.55 -20.18 6.11
CA ILE A 104 27.29 -19.45 5.96
C ILE A 104 27.09 -18.57 7.19
N ALA A 105 26.84 -17.27 6.97
CA ALA A 105 26.38 -16.34 7.99
C ALA A 105 24.85 -16.25 7.95
N PHE A 106 24.21 -16.05 9.10
CA PHE A 106 22.75 -15.89 9.20
C PHE A 106 22.37 -15.13 10.46
N LEU A 107 21.12 -14.65 10.52
CA LEU A 107 20.55 -13.95 11.66
C LEU A 107 19.72 -14.90 12.52
N SER A 108 19.91 -14.82 13.84
CA SER A 108 19.18 -15.62 14.83
C SER A 108 18.80 -14.76 16.03
N ASN A 109 17.62 -15.00 16.60
CA ASN A 109 17.27 -14.49 17.94
C ASN A 109 17.15 -15.68 18.90
N ARG A 110 18.06 -15.74 19.89
CA ARG A 110 18.17 -16.82 20.87
C ARG A 110 17.85 -16.39 22.30
N LYS A 111 17.23 -15.22 22.45
CA LYS A 111 16.87 -14.67 23.76
C LYS A 111 15.78 -15.54 24.41
N ALA A 112 15.67 -15.43 25.73
CA ALA A 112 14.71 -16.19 26.51
C ALA A 112 13.26 -15.87 26.12
N ASP A 113 12.97 -14.60 25.81
CA ASP A 113 11.68 -14.13 25.32
C ASP A 113 11.86 -13.28 24.04
N PRO A 114 11.86 -13.93 22.85
CA PRO A 114 12.03 -13.25 21.57
C PRO A 114 10.88 -12.28 21.21
N ASP A 115 9.71 -12.42 21.85
CA ASP A 115 8.60 -11.50 21.62
C ASP A 115 8.87 -10.15 22.28
N ARG A 116 9.46 -10.16 23.49
CA ARG A 116 9.84 -8.95 24.23
C ARG A 116 11.12 -8.28 23.73
N ASP A 117 12.09 -9.07 23.29
CA ASP A 117 13.33 -8.57 22.72
C ASP A 117 13.55 -9.18 21.34
N PRO A 118 13.09 -8.51 20.26
CA PRO A 118 13.19 -9.03 18.90
C PRO A 118 14.58 -8.82 18.28
N ALA A 119 15.57 -8.30 19.03
CA ALA A 119 16.89 -8.05 18.49
C ALA A 119 17.57 -9.36 18.03
N GLN A 120 18.25 -9.29 16.89
CA GLN A 120 18.95 -10.43 16.30
C GLN A 120 20.46 -10.32 16.50
N GLN A 121 21.13 -11.46 16.43
CA GLN A 121 22.59 -11.57 16.36
C GLN A 121 23.00 -12.24 15.06
N ILE A 122 24.26 -12.03 14.67
CA ILE A 122 24.88 -12.73 13.55
C ILE A 122 25.53 -14.02 14.05
N TYR A 123 25.19 -15.11 13.38
CA TYR A 123 25.82 -16.42 13.57
C TYR A 123 26.55 -16.84 12.30
N VAL A 124 27.65 -17.57 12.47
CA VAL A 124 28.41 -18.19 11.38
C VAL A 124 28.54 -19.69 11.66
N ALA A 125 28.36 -20.50 10.63
CA ALA A 125 28.57 -21.95 10.68
C ALA A 125 29.32 -22.41 9.42
N ASP A 126 30.08 -23.51 9.53
CA ASP A 126 30.60 -24.20 8.36
C ASP A 126 29.45 -24.68 7.47
N ALA A 127 29.63 -24.61 6.15
CA ALA A 127 28.63 -25.00 5.16
C ALA A 127 28.51 -26.52 5.00
N LYS A 128 28.39 -27.21 6.14
CA LYS A 128 28.19 -28.64 6.29
C LYS A 128 26.99 -28.87 7.21
N PRO A 129 26.12 -29.85 6.92
CA PRO A 129 24.96 -30.13 7.75
C PRO A 129 25.34 -30.37 9.21
N GLY A 130 24.60 -29.75 10.13
CA GLY A 130 24.80 -29.95 11.56
C GLY A 130 26.09 -29.34 12.14
N SER A 131 26.71 -28.38 11.46
CA SER A 131 27.87 -27.65 11.98
C SER A 131 27.55 -26.85 13.25
N THR A 132 28.57 -26.55 14.05
CA THR A 132 28.43 -25.69 15.24
C THR A 132 28.22 -24.24 14.80
N GLU A 133 27.18 -23.62 15.32
CA GLU A 133 26.82 -22.24 15.04
C GLU A 133 27.50 -21.32 16.06
N LYS A 134 28.30 -20.36 15.60
CA LYS A 134 29.02 -19.42 16.46
C LYS A 134 28.42 -18.03 16.34
N ALA A 135 27.97 -17.45 17.45
CA ALA A 135 27.63 -16.03 17.52
C ALA A 135 28.90 -15.20 17.30
N VAL A 136 28.87 -14.26 16.37
CA VAL A 136 29.99 -13.33 16.11
C VAL A 136 29.71 -11.93 16.63
N THR A 137 28.44 -11.61 16.94
CA THR A 137 28.04 -10.35 17.61
C THR A 137 27.60 -10.59 19.06
N PRO A 138 27.85 -9.64 20.00
CA PRO A 138 27.33 -9.72 21.36
C PRO A 138 25.79 -9.76 21.44
N ASP A 139 25.22 -10.26 22.54
CA ASP A 139 23.75 -10.33 22.74
C ASP A 139 23.07 -8.95 22.83
N ALA A 140 23.82 -7.94 23.29
CA ALA A 140 23.36 -6.55 23.33
C ALA A 140 23.36 -5.86 21.95
N ASN A 141 23.94 -6.49 20.92
CA ASN A 141 23.96 -5.92 19.57
C ASN A 141 22.54 -5.99 18.97
N ARG A 142 22.11 -4.88 18.36
CA ARG A 142 20.77 -4.74 17.78
C ARG A 142 20.85 -4.81 16.27
N VAL A 143 21.29 -5.96 15.77
CA VAL A 143 21.42 -6.20 14.33
C VAL A 143 20.05 -6.02 13.69
N ARG A 144 19.97 -5.13 12.71
CA ARG A 144 18.76 -4.89 11.94
C ARG A 144 18.57 -6.07 10.99
N GLY A 145 17.37 -6.63 10.94
CA GLY A 145 17.03 -7.66 9.96
C GLY A 145 17.33 -7.20 8.52
N GLY A 146 17.90 -8.08 7.69
CA GLY A 146 18.22 -7.80 6.29
C GLY A 146 19.66 -8.09 5.89
N THR A 147 20.29 -7.15 5.17
CA THR A 147 21.57 -7.33 4.45
C THR A 147 22.75 -7.60 5.38
N LEU A 148 23.26 -8.84 5.32
CA LEU A 148 24.60 -9.23 5.77
C LEU A 148 25.54 -9.28 4.57
N GLU A 149 26.74 -8.72 4.63
CA GLU A 149 27.67 -8.73 3.49
C GLU A 149 29.05 -9.23 3.93
N TRP A 150 29.56 -10.27 3.27
CA TRP A 150 30.93 -10.74 3.48
C TRP A 150 31.93 -9.84 2.77
N SER A 151 33.06 -9.54 3.42
CA SER A 151 34.21 -8.99 2.70
C SER A 151 34.73 -10.01 1.67
N PRO A 152 35.34 -9.57 0.55
CA PRO A 152 35.81 -10.49 -0.50
C PRO A 152 36.81 -11.54 -0.01
N ASP A 153 37.61 -11.20 1.01
CA ASP A 153 38.56 -12.12 1.68
C ASP A 153 37.91 -13.04 2.72
N GLY A 154 36.60 -12.94 2.92
CA GLY A 154 35.82 -13.72 3.89
C GLY A 154 36.14 -13.45 5.36
N ARG A 155 36.97 -12.44 5.70
CA ARG A 155 37.39 -12.19 7.09
C ARG A 155 36.38 -11.35 7.87
N TRP A 156 35.62 -10.50 7.21
CA TRP A 156 34.67 -9.56 7.84
C TRP A 156 33.25 -9.77 7.35
N LEU A 157 32.30 -9.37 8.20
CA LEU A 157 30.90 -9.21 7.88
C LEU A 157 30.51 -7.75 8.13
N ALA A 158 29.97 -7.09 7.11
CA ALA A 158 29.31 -5.80 7.23
C ALA A 158 27.80 -6.00 7.37
N TYR A 159 27.17 -5.18 8.20
CA TYR A 159 25.76 -5.28 8.52
C TYR A 159 25.20 -3.93 8.99
N LEU A 160 23.87 -3.84 9.07
CA LEU A 160 23.18 -2.69 9.65
C LEU A 160 22.75 -3.00 11.08
N GLU A 161 22.91 -2.03 11.97
CA GLU A 161 22.37 -2.11 13.33
C GLU A 161 21.54 -0.88 13.70
N ASN A 162 20.61 -1.10 14.61
CA ASN A 162 19.71 -0.09 15.12
C ASN A 162 20.36 0.69 16.28
N ASP A 163 19.76 1.85 16.61
CA ASP A 163 20.16 2.67 17.75
C ASP A 163 19.57 2.14 19.08
N GLU A 164 19.36 3.00 20.07
CA GLU A 164 18.71 2.67 21.35
C GLU A 164 17.27 2.18 21.16
N ILE A 165 16.83 1.25 22.01
CA ILE A 165 15.51 0.58 21.93
C ILE A 165 14.33 1.53 22.04
N ARG A 166 14.45 2.60 22.85
CA ARG A 166 13.43 3.64 22.98
C ARG A 166 13.13 4.41 21.68
N TYR A 167 14.00 4.31 20.69
CA TYR A 167 13.86 5.01 19.40
C TYR A 167 13.60 4.04 18.24
N ASP A 168 13.00 2.88 18.50
CA ASP A 168 12.76 1.87 17.47
C ASP A 168 11.86 2.35 16.32
N ALA A 169 10.91 3.22 16.59
CA ALA A 169 10.10 3.86 15.55
C ALA A 169 10.87 4.95 14.76
N TYR A 170 12.07 5.36 15.22
CA TYR A 170 12.85 6.51 14.75
C TYR A 170 14.28 6.13 14.34
N GLN A 171 14.47 4.87 13.96
CA GLN A 171 15.79 4.31 13.65
C GLN A 171 16.49 5.00 12.47
N THR A 172 17.77 5.27 12.67
CA THR A 172 18.71 5.71 11.63
C THR A 172 19.79 4.63 11.55
N PRO A 173 19.65 3.60 10.69
CA PRO A 173 20.52 2.42 10.73
C PRO A 173 22.00 2.75 10.52
N HIS A 174 22.86 2.12 11.31
CA HIS A 174 24.32 2.31 11.29
C HIS A 174 25.00 1.19 10.52
N LEU A 175 25.99 1.53 9.70
CA LEU A 175 26.90 0.55 9.11
C LEU A 175 27.93 0.11 10.16
N ALA A 176 27.92 -1.19 10.46
CA ALA A 176 28.88 -1.82 11.36
C ALA A 176 29.56 -3.02 10.70
N MET A 177 30.71 -3.40 11.26
CA MET A 177 31.53 -4.51 10.81
C MET A 177 31.95 -5.38 11.99
N VAL A 178 32.00 -6.69 11.76
CA VAL A 178 32.46 -7.68 12.75
C VAL A 178 33.35 -8.72 12.08
N ARG A 179 34.29 -9.27 12.84
CA ARG A 179 35.12 -10.39 12.38
C ARG A 179 34.24 -11.64 12.23
N SER A 180 34.36 -12.33 11.09
CA SER A 180 33.55 -13.52 10.79
C SER A 180 33.87 -14.73 11.68
N ASP A 181 35.01 -14.71 12.36
CA ASP A 181 35.42 -15.70 13.36
C ASP A 181 35.07 -15.25 14.79
N GLY A 182 34.51 -14.06 14.98
CA GLY A 182 34.22 -13.48 16.30
C GLY A 182 35.47 -13.10 17.12
N SER A 183 36.64 -12.96 16.48
CA SER A 183 37.90 -12.65 17.18
C SER A 183 38.01 -11.21 17.69
N ALA A 184 37.13 -10.31 17.24
CA ALA A 184 37.09 -8.92 17.64
C ALA A 184 35.64 -8.45 17.80
N ALA A 185 35.44 -7.49 18.70
CA ALA A 185 34.16 -6.85 18.89
C ALA A 185 33.70 -6.11 17.62
N PRO A 186 32.38 -6.04 17.36
CA PRO A 186 31.88 -5.23 16.26
C PRO A 186 32.20 -3.75 16.43
N SER A 187 32.38 -3.05 15.32
CA SER A 187 32.62 -1.61 15.30
C SER A 187 31.83 -0.93 14.18
N ARG A 188 31.33 0.27 14.46
CA ARG A 188 30.67 1.11 13.46
C ARG A 188 31.71 1.80 12.59
N LEU A 189 31.44 1.94 11.30
CA LEU A 189 32.34 2.66 10.39
C LEU A 189 32.22 4.17 10.63
N LYS A 190 33.23 4.77 11.26
CA LYS A 190 33.22 6.18 11.72
C LYS A 190 32.78 7.17 10.63
N ALA A 191 33.32 7.04 9.42
CA ALA A 191 32.97 7.91 8.29
C ALA A 191 31.45 7.95 8.02
N VAL A 192 30.77 6.81 8.18
CA VAL A 192 29.31 6.70 7.96
C VAL A 192 28.53 7.19 9.18
N GLN A 193 29.08 7.08 10.38
CA GLN A 193 28.45 7.68 11.56
C GLN A 193 28.43 9.21 11.47
N ASP A 194 29.50 9.80 10.93
CA ASP A 194 29.71 11.25 10.93
C ASP A 194 28.77 12.03 10.02
N ILE A 195 28.13 11.36 9.04
CA ILE A 195 27.13 11.99 8.20
C ILE A 195 25.75 12.12 8.86
N ASP A 196 25.53 11.45 10.01
CA ASP A 196 24.23 11.40 10.72
C ASP A 196 23.06 11.12 9.76
N ARG A 197 23.15 10.02 8.99
CA ARG A 197 22.13 9.57 8.05
C ARG A 197 21.95 8.06 8.12
N GLY A 198 20.74 7.60 7.78
CA GLY A 198 20.43 6.19 7.67
C GLY A 198 20.98 5.63 6.37
N VAL A 199 21.51 4.41 6.41
CA VAL A 199 22.06 3.74 5.23
C VAL A 199 21.39 2.39 4.96
N SER A 200 21.40 1.95 3.69
CA SER A 200 20.84 0.67 3.25
C SER A 200 21.69 -0.03 2.18
N ASP A 201 21.35 -1.28 1.87
CA ASP A 201 21.89 -2.09 0.76
C ASP A 201 23.43 -2.11 0.64
N ILE A 202 24.09 -2.53 1.71
CA ILE A 202 25.55 -2.57 1.80
C ILE A 202 26.16 -3.57 0.79
N ARG A 203 27.27 -3.18 0.14
CA ARG A 203 28.12 -4.03 -0.72
C ARG A 203 29.60 -3.68 -0.59
N PHE A 204 30.49 -4.67 -0.53
CA PHE A 204 31.92 -4.41 -0.68
C PHE A 204 32.28 -4.18 -2.15
N SER A 205 33.34 -3.41 -2.39
CA SER A 205 34.03 -3.43 -3.69
C SER A 205 34.73 -4.77 -3.91
N ASP A 206 34.95 -5.15 -5.17
CA ASP A 206 35.56 -6.44 -5.55
C ASP A 206 36.97 -6.64 -4.92
N ASP A 207 37.71 -5.55 -4.69
CA ASP A 207 39.04 -5.53 -4.05
C ASP A 207 38.99 -5.44 -2.51
N GLY A 208 37.80 -5.25 -1.93
CA GLY A 208 37.60 -5.08 -0.49
C GLY A 208 38.11 -3.76 0.10
N SER A 209 38.55 -2.79 -0.72
CA SER A 209 39.08 -1.52 -0.23
C SER A 209 37.98 -0.53 0.18
N ARG A 210 36.77 -0.69 -0.36
CA ARG A 210 35.62 0.19 -0.14
C ARG A 210 34.36 -0.57 0.20
N ILE A 211 33.43 0.15 0.81
CA ILE A 211 32.07 -0.29 1.06
C ILE A 211 31.10 0.72 0.47
N HIS A 212 30.12 0.21 -0.27
CA HIS A 212 29.07 0.93 -0.97
C HIS A 212 27.74 0.74 -0.23
N PHE A 213 26.92 1.77 -0.20
CA PHE A 213 25.59 1.77 0.44
C PHE A 213 24.73 2.90 -0.15
N PHE A 214 23.42 2.85 0.07
CA PHE A 214 22.56 4.02 -0.15
C PHE A 214 22.52 4.88 1.12
N VAL A 215 22.49 6.20 0.95
CA VAL A 215 22.27 7.18 2.01
C VAL A 215 20.89 7.80 1.83
N ILE A 216 20.03 7.64 2.82
CA ILE A 216 18.73 8.30 2.90
C ILE A 216 18.99 9.75 3.34
N ASP A 217 18.69 10.73 2.48
CA ASP A 217 18.98 12.15 2.74
C ASP A 217 17.97 13.09 2.09
N ASP A 218 17.18 13.78 2.91
CA ASP A 218 16.19 14.81 2.57
C ASP A 218 15.55 14.73 1.16
N ARG A 219 14.52 13.89 1.02
CA ARG A 219 13.81 13.52 -0.24
C ARG A 219 14.61 12.67 -1.23
N SER A 220 15.82 12.25 -0.88
CA SER A 220 16.69 11.48 -1.77
C SER A 220 17.20 10.20 -1.11
N VAL A 221 17.65 9.29 -1.97
CA VAL A 221 18.32 8.05 -1.58
C VAL A 221 19.50 7.86 -2.52
N ILE A 222 20.68 8.23 -2.05
CA ILE A 222 21.85 8.50 -2.90
C ILE A 222 22.87 7.35 -2.76
N PRO A 223 23.33 6.74 -3.86
CA PRO A 223 24.44 5.78 -3.80
C PRO A 223 25.70 6.49 -3.30
N ALA A 224 26.36 5.90 -2.32
CA ALA A 224 27.56 6.43 -1.71
C ALA A 224 28.55 5.31 -1.39
N SER A 225 29.78 5.71 -1.03
CA SER A 225 30.79 4.77 -0.59
C SER A 225 31.75 5.38 0.43
N ALA A 226 32.44 4.54 1.18
CA ALA A 226 33.50 4.92 2.11
C ALA A 226 34.67 3.92 2.01
N ARG A 227 35.89 4.37 2.31
CA ARG A 227 37.06 3.49 2.49
C ARG A 227 37.03 2.87 3.88
N LEU A 228 37.51 1.64 3.99
CA LEU A 228 37.55 0.92 5.27
C LEU A 228 38.60 1.46 6.24
N GLU A 229 39.72 1.97 5.71
CA GLU A 229 40.82 2.54 6.50
C GLU A 229 40.52 3.97 7.02
N GLY A 230 39.34 4.51 6.74
CA GLY A 230 38.90 5.84 7.16
C GLY A 230 38.76 6.83 6.01
N GLY A 231 38.44 8.09 6.34
CA GLY A 231 38.13 9.16 5.39
C GLY A 231 36.68 9.64 5.48
N SER A 232 36.18 10.24 4.40
CA SER A 232 34.80 10.74 4.30
C SER A 232 33.94 9.87 3.39
N VAL A 233 32.61 9.96 3.55
CA VAL A 233 31.66 9.37 2.61
C VAL A 233 31.68 10.13 1.28
N GLU A 234 31.82 9.40 0.17
CA GLU A 234 31.75 9.92 -1.19
C GLU A 234 30.38 9.60 -1.80
N ARG A 235 29.60 10.63 -2.14
CA ARG A 235 28.31 10.49 -2.83
C ARG A 235 28.54 10.36 -4.33
N MET A 236 27.87 9.39 -4.95
CA MET A 236 28.16 8.97 -6.32
C MET A 236 27.12 9.47 -7.34
N ALA A 237 26.08 10.18 -6.89
CA ALA A 237 25.03 10.71 -7.76
C ALA A 237 24.54 12.10 -7.27
N SER A 238 23.64 12.71 -8.03
CA SER A 238 23.11 14.04 -7.72
C SER A 238 22.33 14.07 -6.39
N PRO A 239 22.17 15.25 -5.75
CA PRO A 239 21.42 15.40 -4.51
C PRO A 239 19.92 15.06 -4.60
N THR A 240 19.35 14.92 -5.80
CA THR A 240 17.94 14.56 -6.04
C THR A 240 17.78 13.10 -6.49
N PHE A 241 18.85 12.30 -6.42
CA PHE A 241 18.84 10.91 -6.87
C PHE A 241 18.05 10.02 -5.90
N VAL A 242 17.27 9.09 -6.45
CA VAL A 242 16.55 8.07 -5.68
C VAL A 242 16.89 6.69 -6.24
N GLY A 243 17.77 5.96 -5.56
CA GLY A 243 18.00 4.53 -5.78
C GLY A 243 17.33 3.71 -4.68
N SER A 244 16.86 2.50 -4.99
CA SER A 244 16.24 1.63 -3.97
C SER A 244 16.91 0.28 -3.78
N SER A 245 17.55 -0.26 -4.82
CA SER A 245 18.25 -1.53 -4.76
C SER A 245 19.29 -1.60 -5.86
N TRP A 246 20.33 -2.41 -5.65
CA TRP A 246 21.33 -2.70 -6.66
C TRP A 246 21.73 -4.17 -6.70
N SER A 247 22.25 -4.57 -7.85
CA SER A 247 22.97 -5.82 -8.04
C SER A 247 24.33 -5.50 -8.64
N TRP A 248 25.36 -6.21 -8.16
CA TRP A 248 26.74 -5.98 -8.51
C TRP A 248 27.38 -7.30 -8.96
N SER A 249 28.05 -7.29 -10.11
CA SER A 249 28.90 -8.41 -10.51
C SER A 249 30.01 -7.96 -11.47
N LYS A 250 31.27 -8.32 -11.19
CA LYS A 250 32.42 -8.08 -12.07
C LYS A 250 32.52 -6.61 -12.51
N GLY A 251 32.52 -5.69 -11.54
CA GLY A 251 32.54 -4.24 -11.77
C GLY A 251 31.30 -3.63 -12.46
N ARG A 252 30.26 -4.41 -12.75
CA ARG A 252 29.00 -3.91 -13.33
C ARG A 252 27.94 -3.76 -12.25
N VAL A 253 27.31 -2.59 -12.20
CA VAL A 253 26.24 -2.28 -11.27
C VAL A 253 24.97 -2.01 -12.04
N VAL A 254 23.88 -2.66 -11.63
CA VAL A 254 22.52 -2.31 -12.06
C VAL A 254 21.71 -1.92 -10.84
N MET A 255 20.81 -0.96 -11.00
CA MET A 255 19.99 -0.44 -9.90
C MET A 255 18.59 -0.06 -10.36
N LEU A 256 17.65 -0.11 -9.43
CA LEU A 256 16.35 0.53 -9.59
C LEU A 256 16.49 2.01 -9.28
N VAL A 257 16.10 2.86 -10.22
CA VAL A 257 16.16 4.33 -10.08
C VAL A 257 14.76 4.90 -10.18
N GLY A 258 14.38 5.64 -9.15
CA GLY A 258 13.16 6.40 -9.06
C GLY A 258 13.28 7.79 -9.71
N ARG A 259 12.17 8.28 -10.21
CA ARG A 259 12.04 9.60 -10.84
C ARG A 259 10.69 10.18 -10.49
N THR A 260 10.55 11.50 -10.44
CA THR A 260 9.25 12.12 -10.13
C THR A 260 8.20 11.89 -11.21
N ASP A 261 8.61 11.74 -12.47
CA ASP A 261 7.73 11.69 -13.65
C ASP A 261 7.40 10.27 -14.14
N ARG A 262 7.96 9.22 -13.53
CA ARG A 262 7.71 7.82 -13.94
C ARG A 262 8.10 6.81 -12.85
N PRO A 263 7.44 5.63 -12.81
CA PRO A 263 7.82 4.52 -11.93
C PRO A 263 9.28 4.08 -12.11
N ASN A 264 9.80 3.35 -11.13
CA ASN A 264 11.17 2.85 -11.16
C ASN A 264 11.43 2.00 -12.41
N GLU A 265 12.55 2.25 -13.07
CA GLU A 265 13.10 1.40 -14.15
C GLU A 265 14.49 0.88 -13.73
N VAL A 266 15.01 -0.11 -14.47
CA VAL A 266 16.35 -0.65 -14.25
C VAL A 266 17.37 0.20 -15.02
N PHE A 267 18.44 0.61 -14.35
CA PHE A 267 19.55 1.37 -14.92
C PHE A 267 20.87 0.63 -14.70
N ALA A 268 21.76 0.69 -15.69
CA ALA A 268 23.19 0.47 -15.45
C ALA A 268 23.75 1.71 -14.75
N PHE A 269 24.63 1.52 -13.78
CA PHE A 269 25.29 2.61 -13.06
C PHE A 269 26.80 2.53 -13.31
N GLU A 270 27.28 3.40 -14.18
CA GLU A 270 28.66 3.40 -14.68
C GLU A 270 29.29 4.75 -14.33
N SER A 271 30.35 4.76 -13.50
CA SER A 271 31.08 5.97 -13.13
C SER A 271 30.22 7.13 -12.60
N GLY A 272 29.21 6.83 -11.77
CA GLY A 272 28.29 7.84 -11.23
C GLY A 272 27.15 8.26 -12.17
N THR A 273 27.11 7.70 -13.39
CA THR A 273 26.13 8.06 -14.41
C THR A 273 25.13 6.91 -14.60
N PRO A 274 23.82 7.14 -14.32
CA PRO A 274 22.79 6.15 -14.58
C PRO A 274 22.42 6.12 -16.07
N ARG A 275 22.41 4.94 -16.68
CA ARG A 275 21.95 4.69 -18.06
C ARG A 275 20.78 3.71 -18.05
N GLN A 276 19.60 4.19 -18.47
CA GLN A 276 18.37 3.39 -18.46
C GLN A 276 18.51 2.16 -19.35
N LEU A 277 18.11 0.99 -18.84
CA LEU A 277 18.12 -0.29 -19.56
C LEU A 277 16.72 -0.73 -19.97
N THR A 278 15.72 -0.46 -19.13
CA THR A 278 14.35 -0.92 -19.33
C THR A 278 13.38 0.23 -19.55
N LYS A 279 12.27 -0.06 -20.22
CA LYS A 279 11.27 0.91 -20.69
C LYS A 279 9.85 0.34 -20.52
N HIS A 280 9.61 -0.36 -19.42
CA HIS A 280 8.37 -1.13 -19.22
C HIS A 280 7.11 -0.26 -19.32
N ASN A 281 7.24 1.03 -18.98
CA ASN A 281 6.13 1.95 -18.89
C ASN A 281 6.10 3.00 -20.01
N ASP A 282 7.04 2.99 -20.96
CA ASP A 282 7.17 4.08 -21.95
C ASP A 282 5.90 4.26 -22.80
N GLU A 283 5.28 3.16 -23.26
CA GLU A 283 4.06 3.22 -24.08
C GLU A 283 2.87 3.83 -23.32
N LEU A 284 2.66 3.40 -22.07
CA LEU A 284 1.60 3.94 -21.21
C LEU A 284 1.80 5.43 -20.96
N PHE A 285 3.02 5.84 -20.59
CA PHE A 285 3.31 7.21 -20.19
C PHE A 285 3.44 8.17 -21.38
N ALA A 286 3.68 7.68 -22.60
CA ALA A 286 3.65 8.50 -23.81
C ALA A 286 2.25 9.08 -24.10
N GLY A 287 1.18 8.44 -23.60
CA GLY A 287 -0.20 8.91 -23.74
C GLY A 287 -0.73 9.71 -22.53
N LEU A 288 0.11 10.03 -21.55
CA LEU A 288 -0.31 10.71 -20.32
C LEU A 288 0.34 12.09 -20.19
N ASP A 289 -0.48 13.07 -19.80
CA ASP A 289 0.03 14.36 -19.36
C ASP A 289 0.57 14.23 -17.92
N MET A 290 1.89 14.37 -17.79
CA MET A 290 2.55 14.23 -16.49
C MET A 290 2.63 15.57 -15.76
N PRO A 291 2.19 15.67 -14.50
CA PRO A 291 2.35 16.86 -13.69
C PRO A 291 3.82 17.12 -13.35
N LEU A 292 4.15 18.38 -13.12
CA LEU A 292 5.46 18.77 -12.60
C LEU A 292 5.50 18.55 -11.07
N THR A 293 6.57 17.93 -10.58
CA THR A 293 6.88 17.86 -9.15
C THR A 293 8.21 18.54 -8.86
N GLU A 294 8.21 19.47 -7.91
CA GLU A 294 9.39 20.20 -7.46
C GLU A 294 9.64 19.96 -5.96
N GLY A 295 10.91 20.04 -5.55
CA GLY A 295 11.26 20.13 -4.13
C GLY A 295 11.10 21.55 -3.65
N VAL A 296 10.48 21.73 -2.49
CA VAL A 296 10.34 23.02 -1.82
C VAL A 296 10.84 22.92 -0.39
N GLU A 297 11.31 24.05 0.14
CA GLU A 297 11.81 24.14 1.50
C GLU A 297 11.29 25.42 2.14
N PHE A 298 11.00 25.31 3.44
CA PHE A 298 10.48 26.41 4.23
C PHE A 298 10.93 26.27 5.68
N ASN A 299 10.80 27.34 6.45
CA ASN A 299 11.05 27.29 7.88
C ASN A 299 9.73 27.08 8.63
N SER A 300 9.75 26.16 9.58
CA SER A 300 8.79 26.09 10.67
C SER A 300 8.88 27.37 11.53
N PRO A 301 7.85 27.74 12.32
CA PRO A 301 7.85 28.97 13.11
C PRO A 301 9.03 29.10 14.09
N ASP A 302 9.59 27.99 14.56
CA ASP A 302 10.77 27.96 15.43
C ASP A 302 12.12 28.05 14.68
N GLY A 303 12.09 28.25 13.36
CA GLY A 303 13.27 28.34 12.50
C GLY A 303 13.76 27.00 11.97
N THR A 304 13.17 25.87 12.35
CA THR A 304 13.51 24.55 11.80
C THR A 304 13.23 24.55 10.30
N ARG A 305 14.26 24.40 9.45
CA ARG A 305 14.07 24.19 8.01
C ARG A 305 13.36 22.86 7.80
N VAL A 306 12.35 22.78 6.94
CA VAL A 306 11.53 21.61 6.63
C VAL A 306 11.45 21.46 5.11
N GLY A 307 11.52 20.20 4.66
CA GLY A 307 11.53 19.84 3.26
C GLY A 307 10.22 19.25 2.78
N ALA A 308 9.82 19.53 1.54
CA ALA A 308 8.59 19.00 0.96
C ALA A 308 8.72 18.81 -0.56
N LEU A 309 7.76 18.07 -1.13
CA LEU A 309 7.54 17.96 -2.57
C LEU A 309 6.19 18.54 -2.93
N LEU A 310 6.18 19.43 -3.92
CA LEU A 310 4.98 20.06 -4.46
C LEU A 310 4.75 19.55 -5.88
N THR A 311 3.63 18.85 -6.08
CA THR A 311 3.14 18.43 -7.39
C THR A 311 2.05 19.40 -7.86
N TYR A 312 2.25 20.02 -9.01
CA TYR A 312 1.30 20.99 -9.58
C TYR A 312 0.25 20.28 -10.45
N PRO A 313 -0.94 20.88 -10.62
CA PRO A 313 -1.90 20.39 -11.60
C PRO A 313 -1.31 20.28 -13.00
N VAL A 314 -1.81 19.34 -13.80
CA VAL A 314 -1.51 19.29 -15.23
C VAL A 314 -1.93 20.61 -15.89
N GLY A 315 -1.04 21.21 -16.69
CA GLY A 315 -1.28 22.50 -17.33
C GLY A 315 -1.31 23.70 -16.39
N TYR A 316 -0.76 23.58 -15.18
CA TYR A 316 -0.71 24.67 -14.20
C TYR A 316 -0.08 25.95 -14.77
N LYS A 317 -0.77 27.08 -14.56
CA LYS A 317 -0.29 28.41 -14.95
C LYS A 317 0.30 29.10 -13.72
N ARG A 318 1.59 29.41 -13.76
CA ARG A 318 2.29 30.13 -12.69
C ARG A 318 1.55 31.42 -12.31
N GLY A 319 1.37 31.64 -11.02
CA GLY A 319 0.64 32.80 -10.48
C GLY A 319 -0.87 32.58 -10.33
N THR A 320 -1.39 31.40 -10.66
CA THR A 320 -2.79 31.04 -10.38
C THR A 320 -2.89 30.26 -9.06
N LYS A 321 -3.92 30.57 -8.27
CA LYS A 321 -4.28 29.80 -7.08
C LYS A 321 -5.20 28.65 -7.48
N VAL A 322 -4.94 27.46 -6.94
CA VAL A 322 -5.69 26.24 -7.23
C VAL A 322 -6.12 25.53 -5.95
N PRO A 323 -7.14 24.65 -6.01
CA PRO A 323 -7.43 23.72 -4.92
C PRO A 323 -6.17 22.98 -4.48
N PHE A 324 -5.96 22.84 -3.17
CA PHE A 324 -4.72 22.33 -2.62
C PHE A 324 -4.97 21.17 -1.66
N LEU A 325 -4.17 20.12 -1.76
CA LEU A 325 -4.19 18.97 -0.86
C LEU A 325 -2.85 18.83 -0.16
N LEU A 326 -2.88 18.82 1.17
CA LEU A 326 -1.77 18.33 1.99
C LEU A 326 -1.91 16.80 2.12
N ARG A 327 -0.95 16.05 1.55
CA ARG A 327 -0.90 14.58 1.63
C ARG A 327 0.25 14.14 2.53
N ILE A 328 -0.07 13.41 3.58
CA ILE A 328 0.84 13.10 4.68
C ILE A 328 1.25 11.63 4.62
N HIS A 329 2.56 11.37 4.55
CA HIS A 329 3.09 10.02 4.53
C HIS A 329 2.88 9.29 5.87
N GLY A 330 2.75 7.96 5.78
CA GLY A 330 2.85 7.05 6.93
C GLY A 330 4.27 7.00 7.50
N GLY A 331 4.45 6.37 8.66
CA GLY A 331 5.71 6.44 9.39
C GLY A 331 5.52 6.07 10.86
N PRO A 332 6.13 6.79 11.81
CA PRO A 332 6.55 8.19 11.67
C PRO A 332 7.84 8.42 10.89
N ASN A 333 8.79 7.46 10.90
CA ASN A 333 10.12 7.64 10.32
C ASN A 333 10.23 7.14 8.87
N ALA A 334 9.47 7.76 7.98
CA ALA A 334 9.59 7.61 6.52
C ALA A 334 9.99 8.95 5.89
N GLN A 335 10.08 9.01 4.56
CA GLN A 335 10.14 10.29 3.84
C GLN A 335 9.47 10.15 2.48
N ASP A 336 8.81 11.21 2.04
CA ASP A 336 8.51 11.45 0.62
C ASP A 336 9.79 11.84 -0.11
N GLN A 337 9.95 11.30 -1.32
CA GLN A 337 11.19 11.36 -2.10
C GLN A 337 10.95 11.83 -3.53
N TYR A 338 12.01 12.21 -4.27
CA TYR A 338 12.00 12.52 -5.70
C TYR A 338 11.69 11.29 -6.58
N ASN A 339 10.64 10.56 -6.22
CA ASN A 339 10.14 9.37 -6.86
C ASN A 339 8.66 9.53 -7.23
N PHE A 340 8.20 8.72 -8.16
CA PHE A 340 6.86 8.73 -8.68
C PHE A 340 5.86 8.36 -7.60
N SER A 341 4.77 9.11 -7.53
CA SER A 341 3.70 8.90 -6.56
C SER A 341 2.37 8.93 -7.29
N ALA A 342 1.82 7.74 -7.54
CA ALA A 342 0.55 7.59 -8.23
C ALA A 342 -0.57 8.41 -7.58
N GLU A 343 -0.62 8.49 -6.24
CA GLU A 343 -1.62 9.28 -5.52
C GLU A 343 -1.50 10.78 -5.80
N ARG A 344 -0.29 11.35 -5.64
CA ARG A 344 -0.08 12.79 -5.90
C ARG A 344 -0.37 13.14 -7.36
N HIS A 345 0.04 12.26 -8.27
CA HIS A 345 -0.20 12.43 -9.71
C HIS A 345 -1.68 12.33 -10.05
N PHE A 346 -2.41 11.39 -9.44
CA PHE A 346 -3.84 11.24 -9.62
C PHE A 346 -4.62 12.50 -9.21
N PHE A 347 -4.31 13.09 -8.05
CA PHE A 347 -4.96 14.34 -7.64
C PHE A 347 -4.53 15.53 -8.51
N ALA A 348 -3.26 15.60 -8.91
CA ALA A 348 -2.77 16.64 -9.80
C ALA A 348 -3.43 16.62 -11.18
N ALA A 349 -3.63 15.43 -11.75
CA ALA A 349 -4.40 15.24 -12.98
C ALA A 349 -5.86 15.68 -12.84
N ASN A 350 -6.40 15.71 -11.61
CA ASN A 350 -7.76 16.15 -11.32
C ASN A 350 -7.84 17.61 -10.81
N GLY A 351 -6.78 18.40 -11.02
CA GLY A 351 -6.80 19.86 -10.81
C GLY A 351 -6.37 20.33 -9.42
N TYR A 352 -5.76 19.47 -8.60
CA TYR A 352 -5.25 19.84 -7.28
C TYR A 352 -3.74 20.09 -7.31
N ALA A 353 -3.27 21.14 -6.64
CA ALA A 353 -1.88 21.17 -6.19
C ALA A 353 -1.74 20.25 -4.98
N VAL A 354 -0.68 19.45 -4.91
CA VAL A 354 -0.49 18.46 -3.86
C VAL A 354 0.86 18.63 -3.21
N MET A 355 0.90 18.86 -1.90
CA MET A 355 2.14 18.96 -1.14
C MET A 355 2.30 17.76 -0.21
N ALA A 356 3.51 17.22 -0.19
CA ALA A 356 3.94 16.17 0.72
C ALA A 356 5.14 16.67 1.53
N VAL A 357 4.94 16.84 2.84
CA VAL A 357 5.92 17.46 3.75
C VAL A 357 6.62 16.37 4.56
N ASN A 358 7.96 16.41 4.59
CA ASN A 358 8.77 15.61 5.50
C ASN A 358 8.92 16.34 6.84
N TYR A 359 7.91 16.19 7.68
CA TYR A 359 7.81 16.80 9.01
C TYR A 359 8.88 16.27 9.98
N ARG A 360 9.17 16.98 11.08
CA ARG A 360 10.01 16.44 12.17
C ARG A 360 9.51 15.08 12.62
N GLY A 361 10.40 14.08 12.64
CA GLY A 361 10.01 12.68 12.74
C GLY A 361 10.36 11.87 11.49
N SER A 362 10.31 12.49 10.31
CA SER A 362 10.70 11.87 9.04
C SER A 362 12.19 11.49 9.01
N SER A 363 12.49 10.50 8.18
CA SER A 363 13.86 10.03 7.89
C SER A 363 14.64 11.02 7.03
N GLY A 364 15.95 10.79 6.88
CA GLY A 364 16.79 11.51 5.92
C GLY A 364 17.36 12.86 6.41
N ARG A 365 17.14 13.24 7.67
CA ARG A 365 17.63 14.52 8.21
C ARG A 365 18.41 14.40 9.52
N GLY A 366 18.76 13.17 9.89
CA GLY A 366 19.55 12.85 11.08
C GLY A 366 18.73 12.59 12.33
N LYS A 367 19.41 12.11 13.37
CA LYS A 367 18.77 11.59 14.58
C LYS A 367 17.97 12.63 15.34
N ALA A 368 18.48 13.86 15.43
CA ALA A 368 17.80 14.92 16.16
C ALA A 368 16.44 15.24 15.50
N PHE A 369 16.39 15.24 14.17
CA PHE A 369 15.16 15.50 13.42
C PHE A 369 14.17 14.32 13.50
N SER A 370 14.65 13.08 13.36
CA SER A 370 13.76 11.89 13.39
C SER A 370 13.24 11.58 14.80
N ARG A 371 14.02 11.82 15.85
CA ARG A 371 13.65 11.52 17.24
C ARG A 371 12.85 12.65 17.91
N ALA A 372 12.66 13.79 17.25
CA ALA A 372 12.02 14.97 17.81
C ALA A 372 10.60 14.72 18.35
N ILE A 373 9.94 13.67 17.87
CA ILE A 373 8.54 13.36 18.16
C ILE A 373 8.37 12.10 19.02
N ALA A 374 9.46 11.51 19.53
CA ALA A 374 9.38 10.33 20.39
C ALA A 374 8.54 10.65 21.64
N ALA A 375 7.47 9.88 21.85
CA ALA A 375 6.47 10.12 22.89
C ALA A 375 5.80 11.52 22.84
N ASP A 376 5.81 12.19 21.67
CA ASP A 376 5.29 13.55 21.47
C ASP A 376 4.55 13.70 20.13
N TRP A 377 3.73 12.71 19.76
CA TRP A 377 3.06 12.68 18.46
C TRP A 377 2.06 13.81 18.28
N GLY A 378 2.05 14.36 17.06
CA GLY A 378 1.10 15.39 16.64
C GLY A 378 1.37 16.77 17.25
N ASN A 379 2.62 17.02 17.66
CA ASN A 379 3.09 18.31 18.14
C ASN A 379 3.90 19.01 17.03
N TYR A 380 5.21 18.75 16.96
CA TYR A 380 6.10 19.36 15.98
C TYR A 380 5.68 19.06 14.54
N GLU A 381 5.11 17.88 14.29
CA GLU A 381 4.62 17.48 12.98
C GLU A 381 3.50 18.39 12.50
N VAL A 382 2.53 18.68 13.37
CA VAL A 382 1.39 19.57 13.06
C VAL A 382 1.91 20.95 12.72
N VAL A 383 2.86 21.47 13.49
CA VAL A 383 3.47 22.78 13.26
C VAL A 383 4.17 22.84 11.90
N ASP A 384 4.98 21.82 11.58
CA ASP A 384 5.71 21.73 10.31
C ASP A 384 4.76 21.58 9.11
N LEU A 385 3.70 20.78 9.26
CA LEU A 385 2.67 20.57 8.26
C LEU A 385 1.91 21.87 7.96
N LEU A 386 1.49 22.60 9.00
CA LEU A 386 0.79 23.88 8.84
C LEU A 386 1.69 24.93 8.18
N ALA A 387 2.98 24.97 8.53
CA ALA A 387 3.95 25.85 7.90
C ALA A 387 4.14 25.56 6.40
N GLY A 388 4.05 24.29 5.99
CA GLY A 388 4.07 23.89 4.58
C GLY A 388 2.85 24.39 3.80
N VAL A 389 1.65 24.27 4.39
CA VAL A 389 0.42 24.85 3.80
C VAL A 389 0.55 26.37 3.67
N ASP A 390 1.03 27.05 4.70
CA ASP A 390 1.23 28.51 4.66
C ASP A 390 2.25 28.91 3.60
N HIS A 391 3.29 28.11 3.42
CA HIS A 391 4.27 28.33 2.37
C HIS A 391 3.63 28.21 0.98
N ALA A 392 2.82 27.18 0.73
CA ALA A 392 2.09 27.03 -0.54
C ALA A 392 1.13 28.20 -0.83
N ILE A 393 0.48 28.74 0.20
CA ILE A 393 -0.38 29.94 0.10
C ILE A 393 0.46 31.17 -0.24
N ARG A 394 1.58 31.38 0.46
CA ARG A 394 2.50 32.52 0.19
C ARG A 394 3.12 32.47 -1.21
N MET A 395 3.42 31.28 -1.72
CA MET A 395 3.86 31.08 -3.10
C MET A 395 2.78 31.46 -4.14
N GLY A 396 1.52 31.65 -3.71
CA GLY A 396 0.40 31.93 -4.60
C GLY A 396 -0.12 30.69 -5.34
N VAL A 397 0.29 29.48 -4.93
CA VAL A 397 -0.14 28.21 -5.54
C VAL A 397 -1.43 27.73 -4.91
N ALA A 398 -1.51 27.71 -3.58
CA ALA A 398 -2.68 27.23 -2.86
C ALA A 398 -3.74 28.34 -2.70
N ASP A 399 -4.98 28.02 -3.01
CA ASP A 399 -6.15 28.83 -2.63
C ASP A 399 -6.49 28.59 -1.14
N PRO A 400 -6.39 29.60 -0.26
CA PRO A 400 -6.63 29.44 1.18
C PRO A 400 -8.07 29.01 1.50
N GLU A 401 -9.02 29.20 0.57
CA GLU A 401 -10.41 28.75 0.75
C GLU A 401 -10.67 27.33 0.24
N LYS A 402 -9.67 26.68 -0.37
CA LYS A 402 -9.81 25.35 -0.99
C LYS A 402 -8.68 24.42 -0.54
N LEU A 403 -8.60 24.23 0.77
CA LEU A 403 -7.59 23.37 1.40
C LEU A 403 -8.20 22.03 1.79
N GLY A 404 -7.60 20.94 1.36
CA GLY A 404 -7.86 19.59 1.85
C GLY A 404 -6.62 19.00 2.53
N VAL A 405 -6.85 18.03 3.43
CA VAL A 405 -5.79 17.28 4.10
C VAL A 405 -6.08 15.79 4.05
N GLY A 406 -5.06 14.96 4.10
CA GLY A 406 -5.24 13.57 4.45
C GLY A 406 -3.96 12.74 4.42
N GLY A 407 -4.07 11.50 4.86
CA GLY A 407 -2.98 10.54 4.83
C GLY A 407 -3.42 9.12 5.17
N TRP A 408 -2.47 8.20 5.12
CA TRP A 408 -2.65 6.80 5.50
C TRP A 408 -1.71 6.43 6.65
N SER A 409 -2.11 5.52 7.54
CA SER A 409 -1.29 5.11 8.68
C SER A 409 -0.99 6.30 9.62
N TYR A 410 0.27 6.55 9.97
CA TYR A 410 0.68 7.75 10.71
C TYR A 410 0.21 9.06 10.05
N GLY A 411 0.11 9.11 8.72
CA GLY A 411 -0.49 10.25 8.03
C GLY A 411 -1.99 10.42 8.30
N GLY A 412 -2.72 9.32 8.54
CA GLY A 412 -4.10 9.33 9.03
C GLY A 412 -4.19 9.81 10.47
N ILE A 413 -3.27 9.36 11.35
CA ILE A 413 -3.13 9.88 12.72
C ILE A 413 -2.94 11.41 12.68
N LEU A 414 -1.95 11.90 11.91
CA LEU A 414 -1.67 13.34 11.78
C LEU A 414 -2.80 14.12 11.10
N THR A 415 -3.58 13.49 10.21
CA THR A 415 -4.80 14.09 9.68
C THR A 415 -5.79 14.41 10.80
N ASN A 416 -6.00 13.48 11.74
CA ASN A 416 -6.88 13.69 12.89
C ASN A 416 -6.35 14.84 13.78
N TYR A 417 -5.04 14.88 14.04
CA TYR A 417 -4.43 15.98 14.78
C TYR A 417 -4.61 17.34 14.11
N LEU A 418 -4.42 17.42 12.79
CA LEU A 418 -4.59 18.66 12.05
C LEU A 418 -6.02 19.18 12.12
N ILE A 419 -7.02 18.35 11.83
CA ILE A 419 -8.42 18.79 11.84
C ILE A 419 -8.95 19.10 13.26
N ALA A 420 -8.31 18.57 14.30
CA ALA A 420 -8.58 18.91 15.70
C ALA A 420 -7.86 20.21 16.16
N SER A 421 -6.88 20.67 15.40
CA SER A 421 -6.04 21.82 15.73
C SER A 421 -6.32 23.06 14.87
N ASP A 422 -6.81 22.85 13.65
CA ASP A 422 -7.02 23.90 12.65
C ASP A 422 -8.32 23.66 11.85
N THR A 423 -9.09 24.71 11.65
CA THR A 423 -10.40 24.69 11.00
C THR A 423 -10.37 25.12 9.53
N ARG A 424 -9.19 25.47 8.96
CA ARG A 424 -9.07 25.95 7.57
C ARG A 424 -9.29 24.88 6.51
N PHE A 425 -9.11 23.61 6.86
CA PHE A 425 -9.30 22.50 5.93
C PHE A 425 -10.79 22.26 5.68
N LYS A 426 -11.18 22.26 4.40
CA LYS A 426 -12.56 22.02 3.97
C LYS A 426 -12.89 20.53 3.88
N ALA A 427 -11.88 19.65 3.80
CA ALA A 427 -12.07 18.20 3.80
C ALA A 427 -10.85 17.44 4.35
N GLY A 428 -11.11 16.32 5.02
CA GLY A 428 -10.11 15.37 5.51
C GLY A 428 -10.28 13.97 4.90
N THR A 429 -9.18 13.23 4.73
CA THR A 429 -9.21 11.77 4.56
C THR A 429 -8.23 11.11 5.56
N SER A 430 -8.74 10.27 6.46
CA SER A 430 -7.94 9.52 7.43
C SER A 430 -8.07 8.02 7.14
N GLY A 431 -7.07 7.46 6.47
CA GLY A 431 -7.01 6.02 6.18
C GLY A 431 -6.10 5.28 7.15
N ALA A 432 -6.55 4.14 7.68
CA ALA A 432 -5.84 3.32 8.67
C ALA A 432 -5.19 4.17 9.77
N GLY A 433 -5.93 5.15 10.28
CA GLY A 433 -5.49 6.09 11.30
C GLY A 433 -6.19 5.84 12.63
N THR A 434 -5.64 6.40 13.70
CA THR A 434 -6.24 6.43 15.03
C THR A 434 -6.10 7.82 15.65
N ALA A 435 -6.86 8.06 16.71
CA ALA A 435 -6.89 9.31 17.47
C ALA A 435 -7.03 9.09 18.98
N PHE A 436 -7.20 7.84 19.42
CA PHE A 436 -7.43 7.47 20.82
C PHE A 436 -6.40 6.42 21.25
N THR A 437 -5.13 6.83 21.30
CA THR A 437 -3.97 5.98 21.61
C THR A 437 -4.14 5.20 22.92
N VAL A 438 -4.89 5.73 23.90
CA VAL A 438 -5.26 5.01 25.13
C VAL A 438 -5.87 3.62 24.85
N SER A 439 -6.71 3.49 23.83
CA SER A 439 -7.37 2.21 23.53
C SER A 439 -6.53 1.24 22.69
N TYR A 440 -5.29 1.62 22.34
CA TYR A 440 -4.46 0.86 21.39
C TYR A 440 -3.43 -0.05 22.04
N TYR A 441 -3.05 0.20 23.29
CA TYR A 441 -2.15 -0.68 24.03
C TYR A 441 -2.76 -2.10 24.14
N GLY A 442 -2.19 -3.06 23.41
CA GLY A 442 -2.70 -4.44 23.28
C GLY A 442 -3.78 -4.65 22.20
N ALA A 443 -4.27 -3.60 21.55
CA ALA A 443 -5.24 -3.69 20.46
C ALA A 443 -4.59 -3.86 19.07
N ASP A 444 -3.39 -3.31 18.88
CA ASP A 444 -2.60 -3.43 17.65
C ASP A 444 -1.34 -4.30 17.84
N GLN A 445 -0.45 -4.33 16.85
CA GLN A 445 0.78 -5.11 16.86
C GLN A 445 1.97 -4.45 17.59
N TYR A 446 1.82 -3.24 18.13
CA TYR A 446 2.92 -2.36 18.53
C TYR A 446 3.27 -2.41 20.02
N ILE A 447 2.91 -3.47 20.74
CA ILE A 447 3.20 -3.63 22.18
C ILE A 447 4.66 -3.33 22.55
N ILE A 448 5.62 -3.78 21.73
CA ILE A 448 7.07 -3.54 21.95
C ILE A 448 7.44 -2.08 21.73
N GLN A 449 6.83 -1.40 20.76
CA GLN A 449 7.08 0.01 20.57
C GLN A 449 6.53 0.81 21.76
N TYR A 450 5.32 0.50 22.21
CA TYR A 450 4.70 1.17 23.36
C TYR A 450 5.52 1.04 24.64
N ASP A 451 5.95 -0.17 24.98
CA ASP A 451 6.78 -0.41 26.17
C ASP A 451 8.09 0.38 26.15
N ASN A 452 8.71 0.52 24.97
CA ASN A 452 10.01 1.16 24.83
C ASN A 452 9.92 2.69 24.67
N GLU A 453 8.86 3.20 24.03
CA GLU A 453 8.70 4.62 23.73
C GLU A 453 7.96 5.36 24.84
N ILE A 454 6.87 4.79 25.36
CA ILE A 454 5.94 5.44 26.30
C ILE A 454 6.00 4.78 27.68
N GLY A 455 6.04 3.45 27.71
CA GLY A 455 5.88 2.61 28.89
C GLY A 455 4.43 2.11 29.08
N PRO A 456 4.21 1.26 30.09
CA PRO A 456 2.90 0.66 30.34
C PRO A 456 1.87 1.69 30.85
N PRO A 457 0.60 1.64 30.40
CA PRO A 457 -0.38 2.69 30.68
C PRO A 457 -0.82 2.80 32.14
N TRP A 458 -0.53 1.82 33.00
CA TRP A 458 -0.79 1.91 34.45
C TRP A 458 0.29 2.68 35.21
N GLU A 459 1.40 3.03 34.56
CA GLU A 459 2.41 3.92 35.15
C GLU A 459 1.97 5.38 35.02
N PRO A 460 2.02 6.22 36.07
CA PRO A 460 1.46 7.58 36.05
C PRO A 460 1.97 8.45 34.90
N ARG A 461 3.29 8.44 34.62
CA ARG A 461 3.88 9.24 33.53
C ARG A 461 3.48 8.74 32.14
N ALA A 462 3.41 7.42 31.97
CA ALA A 462 2.97 6.83 30.71
C ALA A 462 1.49 7.16 30.48
N TRP A 463 0.64 7.08 31.51
CA TRP A 463 -0.77 7.44 31.45
C TRP A 463 -1.01 8.89 31.00
N GLU A 464 -0.25 9.85 31.54
CA GLU A 464 -0.29 11.25 31.07
C GLU A 464 0.06 11.36 29.58
N THR A 465 1.05 10.60 29.13
CA THR A 465 1.47 10.55 27.72
C THR A 465 0.37 9.96 26.84
N TYR A 466 -0.23 8.81 27.18
CA TYR A 466 -1.33 8.23 26.40
C TYR A 466 -2.52 9.17 26.25
N GLN A 467 -2.88 9.89 27.32
CA GLN A 467 -3.94 10.90 27.26
C GLN A 467 -3.58 12.06 26.34
N LYS A 468 -2.34 12.57 26.43
CA LYS A 468 -1.83 13.60 25.53
C LYS A 468 -1.87 13.14 24.07
N LEU A 469 -1.40 11.93 23.78
CA LEU A 469 -1.41 11.36 22.43
C LEU A 469 -2.82 11.02 21.91
N SER A 470 -3.83 11.06 22.80
CA SER A 470 -5.24 10.88 22.45
C SER A 470 -5.95 12.21 22.15
N TYR A 471 -5.20 13.30 21.98
CA TYR A 471 -5.71 14.66 21.78
C TYR A 471 -6.84 14.75 20.73
N PRO A 472 -6.73 14.18 19.51
CA PRO A 472 -7.73 14.42 18.48
C PRO A 472 -9.10 13.83 18.83
N PHE A 473 -9.12 12.65 19.47
CA PHE A 473 -10.37 12.03 19.93
C PHE A 473 -10.95 12.80 21.12
N LEU A 474 -10.11 13.14 22.11
CA LEU A 474 -10.53 13.90 23.29
C LEU A 474 -10.96 15.35 22.97
N LYS A 475 -10.63 15.85 21.77
CA LYS A 475 -11.04 17.15 21.23
C LYS A 475 -11.92 17.05 19.99
N ALA A 476 -12.59 15.91 19.78
CA ALA A 476 -13.46 15.72 18.61
C ALA A 476 -14.53 16.83 18.47
N ASN A 477 -15.01 17.39 19.58
CA ASN A 477 -15.97 18.51 19.59
C ASN A 477 -15.46 19.80 18.90
N LYS A 478 -14.15 19.95 18.74
CA LYS A 478 -13.53 21.08 18.03
C LYS A 478 -13.46 20.84 16.52
N ILE A 479 -13.54 19.61 16.06
CA ILE A 479 -13.41 19.26 14.65
C ILE A 479 -14.67 19.72 13.90
N LYS A 480 -14.48 20.48 12.81
CA LYS A 480 -15.55 20.92 11.90
C LYS A 480 -15.37 20.40 10.48
N THR A 481 -14.18 19.86 10.17
CA THR A 481 -13.80 19.39 8.85
C THR A 481 -14.52 18.09 8.48
N PRO A 482 -15.32 18.07 7.39
CA PRO A 482 -15.86 16.83 6.87
C PRO A 482 -14.77 15.83 6.54
N THR A 483 -14.83 14.63 7.12
CA THR A 483 -13.73 13.66 7.04
C THR A 483 -14.21 12.29 6.59
N LEU A 484 -13.51 11.71 5.61
CA LEU A 484 -13.69 10.32 5.19
C LEU A 484 -12.71 9.43 5.97
N TYR A 485 -13.22 8.43 6.67
CA TYR A 485 -12.46 7.43 7.42
C TYR A 485 -12.46 6.09 6.69
N LEU A 486 -11.31 5.42 6.62
CA LEU A 486 -11.18 4.17 5.87
C LEU A 486 -10.19 3.21 6.53
N GLY A 487 -10.35 1.91 6.34
CA GLY A 487 -9.33 0.92 6.74
C GLY A 487 -9.66 -0.50 6.28
N GLY A 488 -8.69 -1.40 6.43
CA GLY A 488 -8.90 -2.83 6.22
C GLY A 488 -9.56 -3.48 7.43
N GLU A 489 -10.48 -4.41 7.18
CA GLU A 489 -11.16 -5.16 8.25
C GLU A 489 -10.19 -5.97 9.13
N ARG A 490 -9.08 -6.43 8.55
CA ARG A 490 -8.08 -7.30 9.21
C ARG A 490 -6.79 -6.57 9.56
N ASP A 491 -6.82 -5.24 9.58
CA ASP A 491 -5.67 -4.42 9.92
C ASP A 491 -5.27 -4.63 11.39
N PHE A 492 -4.09 -5.20 11.63
CA PHE A 492 -3.49 -5.27 12.97
C PHE A 492 -2.34 -4.27 13.17
N ASN A 493 -2.00 -3.50 12.14
CA ASN A 493 -1.05 -2.42 12.21
C ASN A 493 -1.72 -1.20 12.86
N VAL A 494 -2.80 -0.71 12.27
CA VAL A 494 -3.68 0.30 12.87
C VAL A 494 -5.12 -0.20 12.77
N PRO A 495 -5.61 -0.94 13.77
CA PRO A 495 -6.96 -1.51 13.76
C PRO A 495 -8.06 -0.55 13.32
N ILE A 496 -9.04 -1.09 12.57
CA ILE A 496 -10.17 -0.34 12.04
C ILE A 496 -10.95 0.41 13.14
N SER A 497 -10.88 -0.06 14.38
CA SER A 497 -11.51 0.55 15.56
C SER A 497 -11.15 2.03 15.74
N GLY A 498 -9.95 2.49 15.37
CA GLY A 498 -9.59 3.91 15.48
C GLY A 498 -10.33 4.78 14.47
N SER A 499 -10.56 4.27 13.27
CA SER A 499 -11.39 4.92 12.26
C SER A 499 -12.87 4.88 12.63
N GLU A 500 -13.34 3.77 13.21
CA GLU A 500 -14.71 3.65 13.75
C GLU A 500 -14.96 4.64 14.90
N GLN A 501 -14.01 4.75 15.84
CA GLN A 501 -14.06 5.69 16.96
C GLN A 501 -14.23 7.14 16.48
N MET A 502 -13.39 7.57 15.54
CA MET A 502 -13.46 8.94 15.02
C MET A 502 -14.69 9.19 14.15
N TYR A 503 -15.08 8.22 13.31
CA TYR A 503 -16.33 8.27 12.56
C TYR A 503 -17.52 8.46 13.51
N GLN A 504 -17.63 7.62 14.54
CA GLN A 504 -18.72 7.67 15.49
C GLN A 504 -18.74 9.00 16.27
N ALA A 505 -17.57 9.49 16.70
CA ALA A 505 -17.46 10.78 17.36
C ALA A 505 -17.97 11.94 16.48
N LEU A 506 -17.53 12.00 15.22
CA LEU A 506 -17.98 13.05 14.28
C LEU A 506 -19.46 12.92 13.92
N LYS A 507 -19.98 11.69 13.75
CA LYS A 507 -21.42 11.45 13.55
C LYS A 507 -22.24 11.96 14.74
N SER A 508 -21.81 11.67 15.98
CA SER A 508 -22.47 12.14 17.19
C SER A 508 -22.47 13.67 17.33
N LEU A 509 -21.48 14.35 16.74
CA LEU A 509 -21.35 15.81 16.73
C LEU A 509 -22.02 16.47 15.52
N GLY A 510 -22.65 15.70 14.63
CA GLY A 510 -23.31 16.22 13.42
C GLY A 510 -22.34 16.74 12.36
N VAL A 511 -21.06 16.35 12.39
CA VAL A 511 -20.09 16.68 11.34
C VAL A 511 -20.22 15.65 10.21
N ASP A 512 -20.27 16.11 8.96
CA ASP A 512 -20.40 15.20 7.80
C ASP A 512 -19.18 14.27 7.71
N THR A 513 -19.44 12.96 7.66
CA THR A 513 -18.40 11.93 7.75
C THR A 513 -18.92 10.62 7.17
N GLN A 514 -18.00 9.81 6.66
CA GLN A 514 -18.28 8.48 6.15
C GLN A 514 -17.17 7.51 6.57
N LEU A 515 -17.53 6.26 6.86
CA LEU A 515 -16.62 5.17 7.16
C LEU A 515 -16.64 4.13 6.03
N ILE A 516 -15.46 3.76 5.54
CA ILE A 516 -15.27 2.73 4.52
C ILE A 516 -14.43 1.59 5.11
N ILE A 517 -15.02 0.41 5.21
CA ILE A 517 -14.34 -0.80 5.66
C ILE A 517 -14.10 -1.67 4.44
N TYR A 518 -12.84 -2.06 4.20
CA TYR A 518 -12.48 -2.97 3.11
C TYR A 518 -12.38 -4.41 3.65
N PRO A 519 -13.35 -5.30 3.33
CA PRO A 519 -13.39 -6.64 3.89
C PRO A 519 -12.18 -7.47 3.45
N ASN A 520 -11.62 -8.24 4.38
CA ASN A 520 -10.44 -9.09 4.20
C ASN A 520 -9.15 -8.36 3.75
N GLU A 521 -9.12 -7.03 3.77
CA GLU A 521 -7.88 -6.27 3.60
C GLU A 521 -7.20 -6.06 4.95
N ASN A 522 -5.88 -5.94 4.92
CA ASN A 522 -5.03 -5.64 6.08
C ASN A 522 -4.71 -4.13 6.10
N HIS A 523 -3.55 -3.73 6.64
CA HIS A 523 -3.14 -2.32 6.64
C HIS A 523 -3.00 -1.69 5.26
N GLY A 524 -2.57 -2.48 4.27
CA GLY A 524 -2.55 -2.08 2.87
C GLY A 524 -3.76 -2.63 2.13
N ILE A 525 -4.37 -1.80 1.29
CA ILE A 525 -5.48 -2.20 0.41
C ILE A 525 -4.90 -2.75 -0.89
N GLN A 526 -4.86 -4.07 -1.03
CA GLN A 526 -4.17 -4.74 -2.14
C GLN A 526 -5.09 -5.12 -3.30
N ARG A 527 -6.37 -5.44 -3.05
CA ARG A 527 -7.29 -5.80 -4.12
C ARG A 527 -7.43 -4.63 -5.10
N PRO A 528 -7.15 -4.82 -6.41
CA PRO A 528 -7.19 -3.73 -7.38
C PRO A 528 -8.51 -2.97 -7.43
N SER A 529 -9.65 -3.67 -7.27
CA SER A 529 -10.97 -3.04 -7.23
C SER A 529 -11.15 -2.13 -6.01
N TYR A 530 -10.59 -2.48 -4.86
CA TYR A 530 -10.64 -1.66 -3.65
C TYR A 530 -9.64 -0.50 -3.70
N ALA A 531 -8.45 -0.73 -4.27
CA ALA A 531 -7.51 0.35 -4.55
C ALA A 531 -8.15 1.42 -5.46
N ARG A 532 -8.87 1.00 -6.51
CA ARG A 532 -9.66 1.89 -7.37
C ARG A 532 -10.77 2.61 -6.61
N ASP A 533 -11.62 1.88 -5.89
CA ASP A 533 -12.71 2.47 -5.08
C ASP A 533 -12.18 3.55 -4.13
N ARG A 534 -11.06 3.29 -3.45
CA ARG A 534 -10.42 4.25 -2.56
C ARG A 534 -10.10 5.58 -3.26
N TYR A 535 -9.45 5.53 -4.42
CA TYR A 535 -9.11 6.74 -5.18
C TYR A 535 -10.36 7.47 -5.70
N GLU A 536 -11.37 6.74 -6.17
CA GLU A 536 -12.64 7.33 -6.61
C GLU A 536 -13.35 8.05 -5.45
N ARG A 537 -13.36 7.47 -4.24
CA ARG A 537 -13.94 8.09 -3.04
C ARG A 537 -13.15 9.28 -2.55
N TYR A 538 -11.81 9.20 -2.56
CA TYR A 538 -10.98 10.34 -2.21
C TYR A 538 -11.29 11.54 -3.10
N LEU A 539 -11.28 11.32 -4.42
CA LEU A 539 -11.56 12.39 -5.38
C LEU A 539 -12.97 12.95 -5.17
N ALA A 540 -14.00 12.09 -5.05
CA ALA A 540 -15.37 12.54 -4.84
C ALA A 540 -15.54 13.34 -3.53
N TRP A 541 -14.86 12.94 -2.46
CA TRP A 541 -14.89 13.66 -1.18
C TRP A 541 -14.25 15.05 -1.30
N TYR A 542 -13.04 15.12 -1.87
CA TYR A 542 -12.37 16.41 -2.07
C TYR A 542 -13.13 17.31 -3.06
N ASP A 543 -13.66 16.77 -4.16
CA ASP A 543 -14.44 17.54 -5.13
C ASP A 543 -15.70 18.15 -4.49
N LYS A 544 -16.39 17.39 -3.62
CA LYS A 544 -17.58 17.85 -2.90
C LYS A 544 -17.27 19.03 -1.98
N TYR A 545 -16.24 18.93 -1.12
CA TYR A 545 -16.04 19.93 -0.06
C TYR A 545 -14.93 20.95 -0.33
N VAL A 546 -13.86 20.56 -1.02
CA VAL A 546 -12.72 21.46 -1.32
C VAL A 546 -13.00 22.30 -2.56
N ARG A 547 -13.57 21.69 -3.61
CA ARG A 547 -13.90 22.41 -4.85
C ARG A 547 -15.35 22.88 -4.92
N SER A 548 -16.19 22.43 -4.00
CA SER A 548 -17.64 22.68 -4.01
C SER A 548 -18.29 22.30 -5.34
N LEU A 549 -17.75 21.28 -6.02
CA LEU A 549 -18.39 20.73 -7.21
C LEU A 549 -19.68 20.05 -6.75
N LYS A 550 -20.80 20.44 -7.35
CA LYS A 550 -22.03 19.67 -7.20
C LYS A 550 -21.71 18.25 -7.67
N VAL A 551 -22.01 17.25 -6.84
CA VAL A 551 -21.93 15.84 -7.22
C VAL A 551 -23.05 15.61 -8.23
N GLU A 552 -22.80 16.00 -9.48
CA GLU A 552 -23.55 15.54 -10.63
C GLU A 552 -23.36 14.01 -10.69
N PRO A 553 -24.42 13.21 -10.87
CA PRO A 553 -24.28 11.78 -11.15
C PRO A 553 -23.25 11.60 -12.29
N LYS A 554 -22.27 10.70 -12.12
CA LYS A 554 -21.10 10.55 -13.02
C LYS A 554 -21.47 10.70 -14.52
N PRO A 555 -20.72 11.50 -15.31
CA PRO A 555 -20.99 11.75 -16.73
C PRO A 555 -20.75 10.56 -17.70
N MET A 556 -20.53 9.33 -17.20
CA MET A 556 -20.38 8.16 -18.07
C MET A 556 -21.72 7.66 -18.65
N ILE A 557 -22.84 7.91 -17.97
CA ILE A 557 -24.16 7.39 -18.36
C ILE A 557 -24.79 8.26 -19.47
N ALA A 558 -24.52 9.56 -19.48
CA ALA A 558 -24.97 10.48 -20.54
C ALA A 558 -24.44 10.08 -21.94
N LYS A 559 -23.39 9.26 -22.01
CA LYS A 559 -22.86 8.73 -23.28
C LYS A 559 -23.72 7.62 -23.90
N TRP A 560 -24.68 7.06 -23.16
CA TRP A 560 -25.55 5.99 -23.64
C TRP A 560 -26.73 6.51 -24.47
N GLU A 561 -27.02 7.80 -24.36
CA GLU A 561 -28.15 8.45 -25.02
C GLU A 561 -28.01 8.40 -26.54
N GLY A 562 -29.08 8.02 -27.23
CA GLY A 562 -29.16 8.00 -28.69
C GLY A 562 -29.62 6.66 -29.27
N THR A 563 -29.42 6.51 -30.57
CA THR A 563 -29.87 5.35 -31.36
C THR A 563 -28.70 4.43 -31.69
N TRP A 564 -28.85 3.17 -31.30
CA TRP A 564 -27.84 2.13 -31.42
C TRP A 564 -28.35 1.00 -32.31
N LYS A 565 -27.54 0.54 -33.27
CA LYS A 565 -27.91 -0.56 -34.17
C LYS A 565 -27.00 -1.76 -33.92
N GLY A 566 -27.58 -2.94 -33.84
CA GLY A 566 -26.87 -4.19 -33.55
C GLY A 566 -27.54 -5.39 -34.17
N GLN A 567 -26.90 -6.55 -34.07
CA GLN A 567 -27.45 -7.82 -34.55
C GLN A 567 -27.66 -8.76 -33.35
N LEU A 568 -28.91 -9.19 -33.15
CA LEU A 568 -29.26 -10.14 -32.10
C LEU A 568 -28.81 -11.55 -32.51
N LYS A 569 -28.02 -12.18 -31.64
CA LYS A 569 -27.57 -13.57 -31.76
C LYS A 569 -27.87 -14.33 -30.47
N LEU A 570 -28.68 -15.38 -30.56
CA LEU A 570 -29.02 -16.26 -29.42
C LEU A 570 -27.91 -17.28 -29.20
N LEU A 571 -27.36 -17.42 -27.98
CA LEU A 571 -26.32 -18.41 -27.69
C LEU A 571 -26.86 -19.58 -26.84
N PRO A 572 -26.43 -20.83 -27.12
CA PRO A 572 -25.47 -21.22 -28.15
C PRO A 572 -26.09 -21.31 -29.56
N SER A 573 -25.54 -20.58 -30.54
CA SER A 573 -25.96 -20.65 -31.96
C SER A 573 -24.98 -21.47 -32.79
N LYS A 574 -25.47 -22.20 -33.79
CA LYS A 574 -24.65 -22.73 -34.91
C LYS A 574 -24.00 -21.58 -35.70
N PRO A 575 -22.87 -21.79 -36.40
CA PRO A 575 -22.16 -20.75 -37.16
C PRO A 575 -23.06 -19.96 -38.13
N ASP A 576 -24.06 -20.62 -38.71
CA ASP A 576 -24.93 -20.06 -39.77
C ASP A 576 -26.34 -19.71 -39.28
N ALA A 577 -26.55 -19.54 -37.97
CA ALA A 577 -27.86 -19.12 -37.46
C ALA A 577 -28.21 -17.71 -37.96
N PRO A 578 -29.42 -17.48 -38.50
CA PRO A 578 -29.82 -16.15 -38.96
C PRO A 578 -29.82 -15.16 -37.80
N THR A 579 -29.22 -13.99 -38.02
CA THR A 579 -29.22 -12.86 -37.10
C THR A 579 -30.36 -11.90 -37.43
N THR A 580 -30.95 -11.29 -36.41
CA THR A 580 -31.99 -10.26 -36.59
C THR A 580 -31.37 -8.89 -36.34
N ASP A 581 -31.57 -7.94 -37.27
CA ASP A 581 -31.17 -6.55 -37.05
C ASP A 581 -32.08 -5.90 -36.00
N VAL A 582 -31.46 -5.28 -35.00
CA VAL A 582 -32.14 -4.65 -33.86
C VAL A 582 -31.65 -3.21 -33.72
N THR A 583 -32.59 -2.31 -33.47
CA THR A 583 -32.32 -0.91 -33.11
C THR A 583 -32.76 -0.65 -31.68
N MET A 584 -31.84 -0.15 -30.86
CA MET A 584 -32.10 0.29 -29.49
C MET A 584 -32.04 1.81 -29.40
N GLU A 585 -33.10 2.43 -28.91
CA GLU A 585 -33.20 3.85 -28.62
C GLU A 585 -33.18 4.05 -27.10
N ILE A 586 -32.11 4.70 -26.62
CA ILE A 586 -31.91 5.00 -25.21
C ILE A 586 -32.19 6.49 -24.99
N GLY A 587 -33.30 6.79 -24.31
CA GLY A 587 -33.62 8.14 -23.86
C GLY A 587 -32.69 8.62 -22.75
N ALA A 588 -32.69 9.94 -22.53
CA ALA A 588 -31.86 10.57 -21.50
C ALA A 588 -32.05 9.92 -20.14
N PHE A 589 -31.00 9.78 -19.34
CA PHE A 589 -31.18 9.16 -18.03
C PHE A 589 -32.01 10.07 -17.10
N PRO A 590 -32.96 9.54 -16.31
CA PRO A 590 -33.77 10.37 -15.42
C PRO A 590 -32.88 11.03 -14.37
N SER A 591 -32.99 12.36 -14.29
CA SER A 591 -32.15 13.27 -13.50
C SER A 591 -32.81 13.76 -12.22
N ALA A 592 -34.13 13.63 -12.11
CA ALA A 592 -34.93 14.03 -10.95
C ALA A 592 -35.86 12.89 -10.49
N ASP A 593 -36.20 12.89 -9.20
CA ASP A 593 -37.12 11.91 -8.61
C ASP A 593 -38.48 11.98 -9.32
N GLY A 594 -39.03 10.82 -9.67
CA GLY A 594 -40.27 10.70 -10.44
C GLY A 594 -40.13 10.91 -11.95
N GLN A 595 -38.95 11.29 -12.46
CA GLN A 595 -38.69 11.36 -13.90
C GLN A 595 -38.58 9.95 -14.49
N CYS A 596 -39.22 9.74 -15.64
CA CYS A 596 -39.14 8.51 -16.42
C CYS A 596 -38.79 8.82 -17.87
N THR A 597 -37.97 7.98 -18.48
CA THR A 597 -37.49 8.13 -19.86
C THR A 597 -37.65 6.84 -20.63
N THR A 598 -38.17 6.93 -21.85
CA THR A 598 -38.47 5.78 -22.69
C THR A 598 -37.22 5.14 -23.26
N TRP A 599 -37.10 3.83 -23.12
CA TRP A 599 -36.11 2.98 -23.73
C TRP A 599 -36.84 1.99 -24.63
N LYS A 600 -36.43 1.91 -25.89
CA LYS A 600 -37.15 1.15 -26.91
C LYS A 600 -36.21 0.28 -27.71
N THR A 601 -36.58 -0.99 -27.88
CA THR A 601 -35.83 -1.93 -28.72
C THR A 601 -36.75 -2.44 -29.83
N THR A 602 -36.39 -2.17 -31.08
CA THR A 602 -37.16 -2.57 -32.27
C THR A 602 -36.34 -3.50 -33.17
N TYR A 603 -37.02 -4.33 -33.95
CA TYR A 603 -36.41 -5.17 -34.97
C TYR A 603 -37.26 -5.20 -36.24
N MET A 604 -36.63 -5.55 -37.37
CA MET A 604 -37.32 -5.70 -38.65
C MET A 604 -37.80 -7.14 -38.85
N GLU A 605 -39.07 -7.32 -39.17
CA GLU A 605 -39.62 -8.59 -39.66
C GLU A 605 -40.28 -8.37 -41.02
N GLY A 606 -39.58 -8.77 -42.09
CA GLY A 606 -39.96 -8.42 -43.46
C GLY A 606 -39.86 -6.90 -43.69
N SER A 607 -40.94 -6.27 -44.14
CA SER A 607 -41.05 -4.81 -44.31
C SER A 607 -41.65 -4.08 -43.10
N THR A 608 -41.88 -4.78 -41.99
CA THR A 608 -42.58 -4.23 -40.81
C THR A 608 -41.60 -4.06 -39.65
N ILE A 609 -41.58 -2.86 -39.04
CA ILE A 609 -40.87 -2.63 -37.77
C ILE A 609 -41.73 -3.17 -36.63
N LYS A 610 -41.18 -4.09 -35.83
CA LYS A 610 -41.82 -4.59 -34.61
C LYS A 610 -41.03 -4.12 -33.37
N SER A 611 -41.74 -3.73 -32.31
CA SER A 611 -41.11 -3.48 -31.00
C SER A 611 -41.00 -4.80 -30.24
N LEU A 612 -39.85 -5.06 -29.62
CA LEU A 612 -39.67 -6.18 -28.70
C LEU A 612 -40.45 -5.92 -27.40
N LYS A 613 -40.25 -4.73 -26.82
CA LYS A 613 -40.97 -4.19 -25.65
C LYS A 613 -40.52 -2.75 -25.43
N ASP A 614 -41.44 -1.87 -25.02
CA ASP A 614 -41.12 -0.50 -24.64
C ASP A 614 -40.99 -0.45 -23.12
N TYR A 615 -39.88 0.09 -22.63
CA TYR A 615 -39.60 0.24 -21.20
C TYR A 615 -39.48 1.71 -20.85
N LYS A 616 -39.77 2.05 -19.60
CA LYS A 616 -39.44 3.36 -19.05
C LYS A 616 -38.42 3.19 -17.93
N LEU A 617 -37.23 3.72 -18.12
CA LEU A 617 -36.30 3.87 -17.00
C LEU A 617 -36.75 5.04 -16.14
N CYS A 618 -37.04 4.78 -14.88
CA CYS A 618 -37.54 5.76 -13.92
C CYS A 618 -36.57 5.94 -12.75
N ARG A 619 -36.53 7.15 -12.20
CA ARG A 619 -35.89 7.45 -10.92
C ARG A 619 -36.96 7.46 -9.82
N GLY A 620 -36.76 6.64 -8.80
CA GLY A 620 -37.54 6.63 -7.57
C GLY A 620 -37.11 7.74 -6.62
N ASN A 621 -37.12 7.47 -5.31
CA ASN A 621 -36.79 8.49 -4.31
C ASN A 621 -35.32 8.38 -3.90
N GLY A 622 -34.47 9.23 -4.48
CA GLY A 622 -33.05 9.32 -4.18
C GLY A 622 -32.13 8.95 -5.34
N ALA A 623 -30.89 9.43 -5.28
CA ALA A 623 -29.92 9.41 -6.39
C ALA A 623 -29.56 8.02 -6.96
N ASN A 624 -29.82 6.94 -6.21
CA ASN A 624 -29.48 5.57 -6.60
C ASN A 624 -30.71 4.66 -6.78
N ASP A 625 -31.92 5.19 -6.63
CA ASP A 625 -33.16 4.44 -6.78
C ASP A 625 -33.61 4.49 -8.24
N LEU A 626 -33.19 3.50 -9.03
CA LEU A 626 -33.54 3.37 -10.44
C LEU A 626 -34.37 2.10 -10.64
N PHE A 627 -35.37 2.17 -11.51
CA PHE A 627 -36.15 1.00 -11.89
C PHE A 627 -36.64 1.09 -13.32
N MET A 628 -36.79 -0.05 -13.99
CA MET A 628 -37.52 -0.15 -15.26
C MET A 628 -38.99 -0.40 -14.98
N ASP A 629 -39.84 0.49 -15.49
CA ASP A 629 -41.29 0.32 -15.56
C ASP A 629 -41.64 -0.33 -16.90
N GLU A 630 -42.24 -1.52 -16.85
CA GLU A 630 -42.69 -2.26 -18.02
C GLU A 630 -44.12 -1.87 -18.46
N GLY A 631 -44.77 -0.96 -17.75
CA GLY A 631 -46.21 -0.72 -17.83
C GLY A 631 -47.02 -1.69 -16.96
N ASN A 632 -48.33 -1.45 -16.86
CA ASN A 632 -49.28 -2.28 -16.08
C ASN A 632 -48.92 -2.48 -14.59
N GLY A 633 -48.14 -1.58 -14.00
CA GLY A 633 -47.79 -1.59 -12.58
C GLY A 633 -46.55 -2.44 -12.22
N VAL A 634 -45.84 -3.02 -13.20
CA VAL A 634 -44.64 -3.83 -12.94
C VAL A 634 -43.40 -2.93 -12.89
N ARG A 635 -42.66 -3.00 -11.77
CA ARG A 635 -41.41 -2.27 -11.57
C ARG A 635 -40.25 -3.24 -11.34
N LEU A 636 -39.20 -3.10 -12.13
CA LEU A 636 -38.00 -3.92 -12.08
C LEU A 636 -36.83 -3.11 -11.49
N PRO A 637 -36.26 -3.49 -10.34
CA PRO A 637 -35.15 -2.75 -9.74
C PRO A 637 -33.93 -2.74 -10.67
N GLY A 638 -33.40 -1.55 -10.94
CA GLY A 638 -32.20 -1.34 -11.74
C GLY A 638 -31.06 -0.77 -10.89
N ARG A 639 -29.82 -1.21 -11.14
CA ARG A 639 -28.63 -0.72 -10.44
C ARG A 639 -27.52 -0.40 -11.41
N VAL A 640 -26.82 0.71 -11.16
CA VAL A 640 -25.56 1.01 -11.86
C VAL A 640 -24.42 0.46 -11.01
N LEU A 641 -23.67 -0.50 -11.56
CA LEU A 641 -22.51 -1.13 -10.95
C LEU A 641 -21.27 -0.81 -11.78
N GLY A 642 -20.54 0.23 -11.39
CA GLY A 642 -19.37 0.70 -12.14
C GLY A 642 -19.76 1.31 -13.50
N ASP A 643 -19.46 0.59 -14.58
CA ASP A 643 -19.78 0.96 -15.98
C ASP A 643 -20.92 0.11 -16.58
N ALA A 644 -21.59 -0.69 -15.76
CA ALA A 644 -22.69 -1.55 -16.17
C ALA A 644 -24.01 -1.15 -15.50
N PHE A 645 -25.11 -1.24 -16.25
CA PHE A 645 -26.47 -1.14 -15.73
C PHE A 645 -27.06 -2.54 -15.69
N VAL A 646 -27.52 -2.95 -14.51
CA VAL A 646 -28.01 -4.29 -14.24
C VAL A 646 -29.46 -4.22 -13.81
N VAL A 647 -30.31 -5.01 -14.46
CA VAL A 647 -31.72 -5.20 -14.12
C VAL A 647 -31.99 -6.68 -13.98
N THR A 648 -32.62 -7.06 -12.87
CA THR A 648 -33.00 -8.44 -12.60
C THR A 648 -34.51 -8.56 -12.62
N PHE A 649 -35.03 -9.56 -13.33
CA PHE A 649 -36.45 -9.85 -13.37
C PHE A 649 -36.67 -11.35 -13.24
N LYS A 650 -37.75 -11.72 -12.54
CA LYS A 650 -38.13 -13.11 -12.28
C LYS A 650 -39.41 -13.41 -13.06
N ASN A 651 -39.42 -14.51 -13.79
CA ASN A 651 -40.58 -15.04 -14.49
C ASN A 651 -40.71 -16.53 -14.16
N ASP A 652 -41.72 -16.89 -13.36
CA ASP A 652 -41.92 -18.23 -12.81
C ASP A 652 -40.64 -18.83 -12.18
N GLU A 653 -40.13 -19.94 -12.73
CA GLU A 653 -38.93 -20.66 -12.30
C GLU A 653 -37.64 -20.15 -12.97
N THR A 654 -37.65 -18.95 -13.55
CA THR A 654 -36.46 -18.37 -14.21
C THR A 654 -36.17 -16.95 -13.72
N VAL A 655 -34.88 -16.66 -13.48
CA VAL A 655 -34.37 -15.30 -13.30
C VAL A 655 -33.65 -14.88 -14.57
N MET A 656 -33.94 -13.68 -15.04
CA MET A 656 -33.23 -13.04 -16.14
C MET A 656 -32.44 -11.86 -15.60
N VAL A 657 -31.15 -11.84 -15.91
CA VAL A 657 -30.23 -10.75 -15.56
C VAL A 657 -29.88 -10.02 -16.85
N PHE A 658 -30.40 -8.81 -16.99
CA PHE A 658 -30.08 -7.89 -18.06
C PHE A 658 -28.89 -7.04 -17.62
N THR A 659 -27.84 -7.00 -18.45
CA THR A 659 -26.67 -6.14 -18.25
C THR A 659 -26.42 -5.30 -19.50
N LEU A 660 -26.22 -4.00 -19.32
CA LEU A 660 -25.85 -3.08 -20.40
C LEU A 660 -24.52 -2.40 -20.06
N LYS A 661 -23.56 -2.41 -20.98
CA LYS A 661 -22.19 -1.90 -20.76
C LYS A 661 -21.66 -1.16 -21.98
N LEU A 662 -21.07 0.02 -21.79
CA LEU A 662 -20.43 0.78 -22.88
C LEU A 662 -18.92 0.53 -22.92
N ARG A 663 -18.37 0.15 -24.08
CA ARG A 663 -16.94 0.01 -24.37
C ARG A 663 -16.55 0.80 -25.62
N GLY A 664 -16.04 2.02 -25.43
CA GLY A 664 -15.76 2.93 -26.54
C GLY A 664 -17.05 3.34 -27.24
N GLU A 665 -17.17 3.02 -28.54
CA GLU A 665 -18.35 3.27 -29.39
C GLU A 665 -19.28 2.04 -29.51
N VAL A 666 -19.06 1.01 -28.69
CA VAL A 666 -19.85 -0.23 -28.68
C VAL A 666 -20.62 -0.36 -27.38
N LEU A 667 -21.93 -0.54 -27.50
CA LEU A 667 -22.81 -0.84 -26.38
C LEU A 667 -23.10 -2.35 -26.37
N GLU A 668 -22.66 -3.04 -25.32
CA GLU A 668 -22.88 -4.48 -25.12
C GLU A 668 -24.11 -4.69 -24.24
N GLN A 669 -25.06 -5.48 -24.74
CA GLN A 669 -26.18 -6.00 -23.96
C GLN A 669 -26.01 -7.50 -23.76
N GLU A 670 -26.13 -7.95 -22.51
CA GLU A 670 -26.16 -9.36 -22.15
C GLU A 670 -27.44 -9.67 -21.37
N ILE A 671 -28.15 -10.73 -21.77
CA ILE A 671 -29.27 -11.29 -21.01
C ILE A 671 -28.87 -12.70 -20.60
N LEU A 672 -28.63 -12.90 -19.32
CA LEU A 672 -28.40 -14.21 -18.74
C LEU A 672 -29.72 -14.76 -18.21
N ILE A 673 -30.10 -15.94 -18.68
CA ILE A 673 -31.29 -16.66 -18.21
C ILE A 673 -30.81 -17.78 -17.29
N VAL A 674 -31.25 -17.77 -16.03
CA VAL A 674 -30.91 -18.78 -15.04
C VAL A 674 -32.16 -19.40 -14.43
N ASP A 675 -32.06 -20.65 -14.01
CA ASP A 675 -33.14 -21.28 -13.25
C ASP A 675 -33.21 -20.75 -11.82
N ASP A 676 -34.42 -20.43 -11.38
CA ASP A 676 -34.75 -20.09 -10.00
C ASP A 676 -35.14 -21.34 -9.21
N LYS A 677 -34.15 -22.20 -8.95
CA LYS A 677 -34.34 -23.42 -8.15
C LYS A 677 -34.31 -23.06 -6.66
N PRO A 678 -35.21 -23.65 -5.83
CA PRO A 678 -35.19 -23.46 -4.38
C PRO A 678 -33.81 -23.79 -3.79
N ALA A 679 -33.31 -22.94 -2.90
CA ALA A 679 -32.01 -23.14 -2.27
C ALA A 679 -31.99 -24.47 -1.48
N ALA A 680 -31.09 -25.38 -1.86
CA ALA A 680 -30.76 -26.54 -1.04
C ALA A 680 -29.55 -26.19 -0.16
N LYS A 681 -29.70 -26.29 1.18
CA LYS A 681 -28.62 -26.06 2.17
C LYS A 681 -27.99 -24.65 2.13
N GLY A 682 -28.78 -23.62 1.84
CA GLY A 682 -28.32 -22.21 1.90
C GLY A 682 -27.39 -21.78 0.76
N VAL A 683 -27.19 -22.63 -0.26
CA VAL A 683 -26.46 -22.29 -1.49
C VAL A 683 -27.47 -22.20 -2.64
N VAL A 684 -27.54 -21.02 -3.27
CA VAL A 684 -28.29 -20.83 -4.51
C VAL A 684 -27.40 -21.31 -5.65
N THR A 685 -27.75 -22.43 -6.27
CA THR A 685 -27.07 -22.90 -7.50
C THR A 685 -27.87 -22.40 -8.69
N MET A 686 -27.35 -21.39 -9.40
CA MET A 686 -27.93 -20.90 -10.64
C MET A 686 -27.34 -21.69 -11.80
N GLU A 687 -28.16 -22.48 -12.49
CA GLU A 687 -27.76 -23.12 -13.76
C GLU A 687 -28.14 -22.19 -14.91
N PRO A 688 -27.16 -21.71 -15.73
CA PRO A 688 -27.45 -20.88 -16.88
C PRO A 688 -28.15 -21.71 -17.97
N LYS A 689 -29.39 -21.33 -18.31
CA LYS A 689 -30.17 -21.94 -19.40
C LYS A 689 -29.87 -21.35 -20.76
N GLY A 690 -29.43 -20.09 -20.80
CA GLY A 690 -29.14 -19.39 -22.04
C GLY A 690 -28.46 -18.05 -21.80
N LEU A 691 -27.68 -17.64 -22.78
CA LEU A 691 -27.06 -16.32 -22.82
C LEU A 691 -27.46 -15.67 -24.15
N GLN A 692 -28.00 -14.46 -24.10
CA GLN A 692 -28.17 -13.64 -25.28
C GLN A 692 -27.17 -12.50 -25.21
N ARG A 693 -26.41 -12.28 -26.28
CA ARG A 693 -25.50 -11.16 -26.39
C ARG A 693 -25.84 -10.36 -27.64
N ILE A 694 -25.93 -9.05 -27.47
CA ILE A 694 -26.12 -8.10 -28.57
C ILE A 694 -25.03 -7.04 -28.44
N GLU A 695 -24.32 -6.80 -29.53
CA GLU A 695 -23.41 -5.67 -29.63
C GLU A 695 -24.04 -4.63 -30.53
N PHE A 696 -24.23 -3.44 -30.00
CA PHE A 696 -24.74 -2.31 -30.76
C PHE A 696 -23.62 -1.30 -31.03
N ARG A 697 -23.67 -0.69 -32.21
CA ARG A 697 -22.82 0.44 -32.59
C ARG A 697 -23.66 1.71 -32.67
N ARG A 698 -23.08 2.82 -32.25
CA ARG A 698 -23.77 4.11 -32.29
C ARG A 698 -24.01 4.53 -33.73
N THR A 699 -25.23 4.98 -34.04
CA THR A 699 -25.51 5.65 -35.31
C THR A 699 -25.11 7.13 -35.15
N PRO A 700 -24.32 7.70 -36.08
CA PRO A 700 -23.94 9.11 -36.05
C PRO A 700 -25.12 10.08 -35.98
#